data_AF-A0A170NBJ0-F1
#
_entry.id   AF-A0A170NBJ0-F1
#
_cell.length_a   1.000
_cell.length_b   1.000
_cell.length_c   1.000
_cell.angle_alpha   90.00
_cell.angle_beta   90.00
_cell.angle_gamma   90.00
#
_symmetry.space_group_name_H-M   'P 1'
#
loop_
_entity.id
_entity.type
_entity.pdbx_description
1 polymer ?
#
loop_
_entity_poly.entity_id
_entity_poly.type
_entity_poly.pdbx_seq_one_letter_code
_entity_poly.pdbx_strand_id
1 'polypeptide(L)'
;MIIKRKNILVFIMTIVIVFTLSYKASASILNTKRLAGTDRYQTSLKVAQDGWSSSYYAILASGEDYPDALSSVPLAKKYDAPILLTHKTYVDSYILDELKSLNVGKVFIIGGTGSVSDNVVNQLTALGMQIERIGGADRYDTSVKIAEKFGKVDTLTVATGQDYADAISIGPAAAAMGVPVLLVPKNIMPDGTKSYIQNLKNIINEDYKQKQLSRNVKVFVVGDNSVVSDNVAREFENTFTDDVTDQQFGDVERITGSDKYERNINVIARFLEKYSNTSNSNDNTKTKYSTKDDLFSMNNLYIASGDGFADALSGAAEAAKNKAPVILSGSSNSRIINDFILTKIPNYKGDSSIPEYLTALGGQIVLPNSRISDIFGDVFNDKNVSGGNSYPTAFGDSKLEKLIREKIGMPTGTLNYSDLKNITSLDLSNQGITDISGLENCTGLQSLDLSYNQIKDITPLLKLYDLKDLNLSHNEISDVSYLSNLTNLGELNLSDNNISNLGESRKDTKDSGDTNYSTISQSVFKYMTNLTSLDLSNSNGSYRNSISSSTLDNLQYLTKLTSLNLKGTNVGSLTNLEKLTNLATLNLSNTEVSSLDSLKNLNNLTYLDLSNDDSIDGDDLKPLQNLTGLKYLNLANDDVDKLTYLTGLTNLTTLYLEDNPISDYTPIMPYTNSLYYRDFDISSMSSDAAYSQDTAISDQVKNEIANLGSHYLKNNGTYNYSDYNKLRFRVLYHPYASGSYNDTLARLKEEKDWLNQKIILGGLSASELRNVNDDLSSVENKIADISKKDVMNTQAADLDNQLASSYNAKDMEKIVNKINYTYADYRYDYYRTLVDRCTNDIQSIEAQIQVIGLQGPGYGGSNTIDRLRNMLDQKKKDKDLASDKITMYDNYRNFFNAVNSVLEEY
;
A
#
# COMPACT_ATOMS: atom_id res chain seq x y z
N MET A 1 32.77 -62.60 25.69
CA MET A 1 31.73 -61.95 26.54
C MET A 1 31.20 -60.63 25.97
N ILE A 2 31.96 -59.92 25.12
CA ILE A 2 31.54 -58.66 24.47
C ILE A 2 30.52 -58.88 23.32
N ILE A 3 30.62 -59.99 22.59
CA ILE A 3 29.73 -60.28 21.44
C ILE A 3 28.28 -60.62 21.89
N LYS A 4 28.10 -61.29 23.04
CA LYS A 4 26.76 -61.60 23.57
C LYS A 4 26.01 -60.35 24.09
N ARG A 5 26.72 -59.29 24.51
CA ARG A 5 26.09 -58.04 24.96
C ARG A 5 25.60 -57.16 23.80
N LYS A 6 26.28 -57.19 22.64
CA LYS A 6 25.83 -56.47 21.43
C LYS A 6 24.51 -57.03 20.88
N ASN A 7 24.36 -58.36 20.84
CA ASN A 7 23.15 -58.97 20.27
C ASN A 7 21.92 -58.80 21.17
N ILE A 8 22.09 -58.75 22.49
CA ILE A 8 21.00 -58.47 23.44
C ILE A 8 20.56 -57.00 23.34
N LEU A 9 21.50 -56.06 23.16
CA LEU A 9 21.18 -54.65 23.00
C LEU A 9 20.45 -54.37 21.69
N VAL A 10 20.85 -55.02 20.60
CA VAL A 10 20.16 -54.93 19.29
C VAL A 10 18.76 -55.53 19.39
N PHE A 11 18.58 -56.66 20.08
CA PHE A 11 17.27 -57.29 20.25
C PHE A 11 16.31 -56.44 21.11
N ILE A 12 16.81 -55.82 22.18
CA ILE A 12 16.03 -54.89 23.01
C ILE A 12 15.69 -53.61 22.23
N MET A 13 16.63 -53.06 21.44
CA MET A 13 16.35 -51.93 20.55
C MET A 13 15.28 -52.26 19.51
N THR A 14 15.28 -53.49 18.98
CA THR A 14 14.31 -53.91 17.97
C THR A 14 12.91 -54.07 18.59
N ILE A 15 12.79 -54.58 19.81
CA ILE A 15 11.50 -54.68 20.53
C ILE A 15 10.99 -53.29 20.93
N VAL A 16 11.87 -52.38 21.38
CA VAL A 16 11.47 -51.00 21.67
C VAL A 16 11.01 -50.30 20.39
N ILE A 17 11.70 -50.47 19.26
CA ILE A 17 11.28 -49.90 17.96
C ILE A 17 9.94 -50.48 17.48
N VAL A 18 9.69 -51.77 17.66
CA VAL A 18 8.42 -52.42 17.27
C VAL A 18 7.26 -52.04 18.19
N PHE A 19 7.50 -51.74 19.47
CA PHE A 19 6.47 -51.24 20.39
C PHE A 19 6.31 -49.71 20.42
N THR A 20 7.27 -48.93 19.90
CA THR A 20 7.13 -47.47 19.73
C THR A 20 6.50 -47.07 18.40
N LEU A 21 6.32 -48.00 17.45
CA LEU A 21 5.73 -47.76 16.13
C LEU A 21 4.34 -48.40 16.01
N SER A 22 3.42 -48.04 16.90
CA SER A 22 1.97 -48.22 16.69
C SER A 22 1.16 -47.28 17.59
N TYR A 23 1.48 -45.98 17.57
CA TYR A 23 0.42 -44.99 17.74
C TYR A 23 -0.15 -44.74 16.35
N LYS A 24 -1.18 -45.52 15.97
CA LYS A 24 -2.16 -44.98 15.03
C LYS A 24 -2.86 -43.85 15.79
N ALA A 25 -2.35 -42.63 15.64
CA ALA A 25 -3.17 -41.46 15.90
C ALA A 25 -4.37 -41.61 14.95
N SER A 26 -5.54 -41.90 15.52
CA SER A 26 -6.78 -41.88 14.75
C SER A 26 -6.99 -40.42 14.36
N ALA A 27 -6.85 -40.10 13.07
CA ALA A 27 -7.13 -38.77 12.58
C ALA A 27 -8.61 -38.45 12.87
N SER A 28 -8.87 -37.39 13.63
CA SER A 28 -10.23 -36.89 13.84
C SER A 28 -10.72 -36.25 12.54
N ILE A 29 -11.71 -36.87 11.90
CA ILE A 29 -12.47 -36.25 10.80
C ILE A 29 -13.30 -35.12 11.42
N LEU A 30 -13.24 -33.90 10.84
CA LEU A 30 -14.15 -32.84 11.27
C LEU A 30 -15.59 -33.28 11.04
N ASN A 31 -16.34 -33.41 12.12
CA ASN A 31 -17.76 -33.68 12.04
C ASN A 31 -18.50 -32.36 11.87
N THR A 32 -19.01 -32.12 10.67
CA THR A 32 -19.90 -30.98 10.43
C THR A 32 -21.31 -31.33 10.87
N LYS A 33 -21.91 -30.46 11.66
CA LYS A 33 -23.26 -30.59 12.21
C LYS A 33 -24.03 -29.33 11.87
N ARG A 34 -25.30 -29.47 11.50
CA ARG A 34 -26.18 -28.32 11.26
C ARG A 34 -27.36 -28.36 12.22
N LEU A 35 -27.54 -27.29 12.97
CA LEU A 35 -28.69 -27.06 13.85
C LEU A 35 -29.57 -26.01 13.19
N ALA A 36 -30.66 -26.46 12.57
CA ALA A 36 -31.56 -25.60 11.81
C ALA A 36 -32.98 -26.16 11.79
N GLY A 37 -33.96 -25.28 11.91
CA GLY A 37 -35.37 -25.55 11.64
C GLY A 37 -35.87 -24.85 10.38
N THR A 38 -37.17 -24.90 10.10
CA THR A 38 -37.79 -24.11 9.02
C THR A 38 -37.82 -22.62 9.34
N ASP A 39 -37.70 -22.27 10.62
CA ASP A 39 -37.62 -20.91 11.14
C ASP A 39 -36.75 -20.86 12.41
N ARG A 40 -36.62 -19.65 12.96
CA ARG A 40 -35.83 -19.36 14.16
C ARG A 40 -36.30 -20.10 15.42
N TYR A 41 -37.61 -20.34 15.55
CA TYR A 41 -38.18 -21.01 16.73
C TYR A 41 -37.79 -22.47 16.72
N GLN A 42 -37.94 -23.12 15.56
CA GLN A 42 -37.48 -24.48 15.37
C GLN A 42 -35.95 -24.61 15.42
N THR A 43 -35.18 -23.62 14.94
CA THR A 43 -33.72 -23.62 15.14
C THR A 43 -33.39 -23.58 16.64
N SER A 44 -34.03 -22.71 17.42
CA SER A 44 -33.80 -22.63 18.88
C SER A 44 -34.18 -23.94 19.59
N LEU A 45 -35.24 -24.62 19.12
CA LEU A 45 -35.59 -25.96 19.58
C LEU A 45 -34.48 -26.97 19.28
N LYS A 46 -33.93 -26.97 18.06
CA LYS A 46 -32.86 -27.89 17.66
C LYS A 46 -31.57 -27.67 18.46
N VAL A 47 -31.25 -26.42 18.77
CA VAL A 47 -30.13 -26.07 19.67
C VAL A 47 -30.37 -26.59 21.08
N ALA A 48 -31.59 -26.41 21.63
CA ALA A 48 -31.91 -26.92 22.96
C ALA A 48 -31.84 -28.45 23.06
N GLN A 49 -32.40 -29.15 22.06
CA GLN A 49 -32.36 -30.62 21.97
C GLN A 49 -30.93 -31.16 21.86
N ASP A 50 -30.03 -30.37 21.32
CA ASP A 50 -28.65 -30.76 21.13
C ASP A 50 -27.79 -30.55 22.37
N GLY A 51 -27.89 -29.36 22.98
CA GLY A 51 -27.08 -28.97 24.12
C GLY A 51 -27.57 -29.51 25.47
N TRP A 52 -28.82 -29.96 25.58
CA TRP A 52 -29.42 -30.36 26.85
C TRP A 52 -30.26 -31.62 26.74
N SER A 53 -29.93 -32.63 27.56
CA SER A 53 -30.82 -33.78 27.82
C SER A 53 -31.79 -33.52 28.97
N SER A 54 -31.46 -32.57 29.85
CA SER A 54 -32.33 -32.01 30.88
C SER A 54 -31.78 -30.65 31.32
N SER A 55 -32.65 -29.74 31.73
CA SER A 55 -32.28 -28.53 32.46
C SER A 55 -33.44 -28.08 33.35
N TYR A 56 -33.13 -27.73 34.60
CA TYR A 56 -34.13 -27.17 35.50
C TYR A 56 -34.52 -25.74 35.09
N TYR A 57 -33.63 -25.03 34.39
CA TYR A 57 -33.82 -23.65 33.97
C TYR A 57 -33.97 -23.57 32.45
N ALA A 58 -34.81 -22.66 31.96
CA ALA A 58 -34.81 -22.24 30.57
C ALA A 58 -34.84 -20.73 30.47
N ILE A 59 -34.25 -20.17 29.42
CA ILE A 59 -34.39 -18.77 29.07
C ILE A 59 -35.34 -18.69 27.88
N LEU A 60 -36.37 -17.85 28.00
CA LEU A 60 -37.34 -17.61 26.95
C LEU A 60 -37.25 -16.15 26.49
N ALA A 61 -37.00 -15.96 25.21
CA ALA A 61 -36.90 -14.64 24.57
C ALA A 61 -37.86 -14.53 23.38
N SER A 62 -38.23 -13.31 23.00
CA SER A 62 -39.04 -13.11 21.79
C SER A 62 -38.28 -13.60 20.55
N GLY A 63 -38.96 -14.25 19.61
CA GLY A 63 -38.39 -14.51 18.29
C GLY A 63 -38.62 -13.37 17.31
N GLU A 64 -39.47 -12.39 17.65
CA GLU A 64 -39.92 -11.34 16.72
C GLU A 64 -39.00 -10.10 16.77
N ASP A 65 -38.71 -9.62 17.99
CA ASP A 65 -37.81 -8.50 18.28
C ASP A 65 -37.15 -8.76 19.65
N TYR A 66 -35.85 -9.07 19.66
CA TYR A 66 -35.12 -9.58 20.83
C TYR A 66 -33.79 -8.87 21.17
N PRO A 67 -33.70 -7.54 21.05
CA PRO A 67 -32.52 -6.81 21.50
C PRO A 67 -32.27 -6.98 23.01
N ASP A 68 -33.36 -7.21 23.77
CA ASP A 68 -33.35 -7.50 25.20
C ASP A 68 -32.56 -8.77 25.54
N ALA A 69 -32.49 -9.72 24.60
CA ALA A 69 -31.87 -11.03 24.81
C ALA A 69 -30.38 -11.08 24.45
N LEU A 70 -29.81 -10.04 23.83
CA LEU A 70 -28.41 -10.03 23.39
C LEU A 70 -27.40 -10.19 24.53
N SER A 71 -27.77 -9.82 25.75
CA SER A 71 -26.95 -9.97 26.96
C SER A 71 -27.23 -11.26 27.75
N SER A 72 -28.10 -12.14 27.25
CA SER A 72 -28.55 -13.33 27.98
C SER A 72 -27.63 -14.56 27.87
N VAL A 73 -26.66 -14.58 26.94
CA VAL A 73 -25.74 -15.72 26.76
C VAL A 73 -24.95 -16.07 28.03
N PRO A 74 -24.35 -15.11 28.77
CA PRO A 74 -23.74 -15.42 30.06
C PRO A 74 -24.73 -15.94 31.11
N LEU A 75 -25.97 -15.45 31.09
CA LEU A 75 -27.02 -15.89 32.02
C LEU A 75 -27.41 -17.35 31.74
N ALA A 76 -27.52 -17.72 30.45
CA ALA A 76 -27.79 -19.08 30.00
C ALA A 76 -26.71 -20.04 30.53
N LYS A 77 -25.43 -19.67 30.38
CA LYS A 77 -24.30 -20.45 30.91
C LYS A 77 -24.33 -20.55 32.43
N LYS A 78 -24.63 -19.45 33.14
CA LYS A 78 -24.69 -19.42 34.61
C LYS A 78 -25.70 -20.40 35.20
N TYR A 79 -26.84 -20.58 34.53
CA TYR A 79 -27.92 -21.47 34.98
C TYR A 79 -27.97 -22.81 34.23
N ASP A 80 -26.99 -23.09 33.37
CA ASP A 80 -26.98 -24.23 32.43
C ASP A 80 -28.32 -24.41 31.69
N ALA A 81 -28.82 -23.31 31.11
CA ALA A 81 -30.15 -23.21 30.53
C ALA A 81 -30.10 -23.02 29.01
N PRO A 82 -30.96 -23.69 28.22
CA PRO A 82 -31.14 -23.34 26.81
C PRO A 82 -31.82 -21.98 26.66
N ILE A 83 -31.53 -21.29 25.56
CA ILE A 83 -32.30 -20.13 25.10
C ILE A 83 -33.28 -20.60 24.03
N LEU A 84 -34.57 -20.56 24.34
CA LEU A 84 -35.67 -20.87 23.44
C LEU A 84 -36.38 -19.57 23.02
N LEU A 85 -36.92 -19.57 21.81
CA LEU A 85 -37.65 -18.42 21.28
C LEU A 85 -39.17 -18.64 21.36
N THR A 86 -39.90 -17.54 21.57
CA THR A 86 -41.37 -17.53 21.63
C THR A 86 -41.94 -16.38 20.84
N HIS A 87 -43.18 -16.52 20.37
CA HIS A 87 -43.93 -15.37 19.87
C HIS A 87 -44.29 -14.44 21.02
N LYS A 88 -44.59 -13.18 20.69
CA LYS A 88 -44.95 -12.17 21.69
C LYS A 88 -46.13 -12.59 22.58
N THR A 89 -47.15 -13.20 21.97
CA THR A 89 -48.41 -13.51 22.65
C THR A 89 -48.61 -14.99 22.95
N TYR A 90 -47.80 -15.88 22.41
CA TYR A 90 -47.94 -17.31 22.67
C TYR A 90 -46.62 -18.07 22.54
N VAL A 91 -46.53 -19.21 23.21
CA VAL A 91 -45.47 -20.20 23.00
C VAL A 91 -46.01 -21.31 22.11
N ASP A 92 -45.24 -21.69 21.08
CA ASP A 92 -45.58 -22.83 20.24
C ASP A 92 -45.64 -24.13 21.05
N SER A 93 -46.56 -25.03 20.68
CA SER A 93 -46.75 -26.29 21.42
C SER A 93 -45.50 -27.16 21.47
N TYR A 94 -44.71 -27.19 20.40
CA TYR A 94 -43.47 -27.97 20.36
C TYR A 94 -42.37 -27.40 21.28
N ILE A 95 -42.38 -26.09 21.54
CA ILE A 95 -41.48 -25.47 22.54
C ILE A 95 -41.97 -25.83 23.96
N LEU A 96 -43.29 -25.79 24.20
CA LEU A 96 -43.87 -26.21 25.48
C LEU A 96 -43.57 -27.68 25.80
N ASP A 97 -43.62 -28.55 24.80
CA ASP A 97 -43.32 -29.97 24.95
C ASP A 97 -41.82 -30.20 25.19
N GLU A 98 -40.94 -29.42 24.56
CA GLU A 98 -39.50 -29.46 24.86
C GLU A 98 -39.20 -29.02 26.30
N LEU A 99 -39.80 -27.93 26.78
CA LEU A 99 -39.63 -27.47 28.16
C LEU A 99 -40.02 -28.55 29.18
N LYS A 100 -41.09 -29.32 28.90
CA LYS A 100 -41.47 -30.49 29.71
C LYS A 100 -40.45 -31.62 29.59
N SER A 101 -40.03 -31.95 28.37
CA SER A 101 -39.04 -32.99 28.08
C SER A 101 -37.73 -32.76 28.84
N LEU A 102 -37.28 -31.51 28.91
CA LEU A 102 -36.08 -31.11 29.63
C LEU A 102 -36.26 -31.07 31.16
N ASN A 103 -37.47 -31.26 31.67
CA ASN A 103 -37.85 -31.12 33.08
C ASN A 103 -37.60 -29.70 33.64
N VAL A 104 -37.93 -28.68 32.85
CA VAL A 104 -37.79 -27.28 33.26
C VAL A 104 -38.74 -26.97 34.41
N GLY A 105 -38.19 -26.54 35.54
CA GLY A 105 -38.94 -26.08 36.70
C GLY A 105 -39.03 -24.56 36.80
N LYS A 106 -38.10 -23.82 36.19
CA LYS A 106 -38.08 -22.36 36.19
C LYS A 106 -37.71 -21.77 34.83
N VAL A 107 -38.47 -20.77 34.38
CA VAL A 107 -38.23 -20.03 33.14
C VAL A 107 -37.88 -18.58 33.43
N PHE A 108 -36.75 -18.12 32.89
CA PHE A 108 -36.40 -16.71 32.83
C PHE A 108 -36.93 -16.10 31.53
N ILE A 109 -37.90 -15.20 31.62
CA ILE A 109 -38.39 -14.46 30.47
C ILE A 109 -37.55 -13.19 30.32
N ILE A 110 -36.87 -13.05 29.19
CA ILE A 110 -36.04 -11.88 28.90
C ILE A 110 -36.84 -10.85 28.12
N GLY A 111 -36.88 -9.63 28.65
CA GLY A 111 -37.63 -8.52 28.08
C GLY A 111 -38.96 -8.22 28.78
N GLY A 112 -39.46 -7.01 28.52
CA GLY A 112 -40.72 -6.52 29.08
C GLY A 112 -41.95 -7.23 28.49
N THR A 113 -43.14 -6.85 28.98
CA THR A 113 -44.43 -7.36 28.46
C THR A 113 -44.68 -6.98 27.00
N GLY A 114 -44.01 -5.93 26.51
CA GLY A 114 -44.02 -5.54 25.10
C GLY A 114 -43.32 -6.55 24.17
N SER A 115 -42.31 -7.26 24.68
CA SER A 115 -41.51 -8.26 23.94
C SER A 115 -42.09 -9.66 24.11
N VAL A 116 -42.47 -10.02 25.35
CA VAL A 116 -43.12 -11.30 25.71
C VAL A 116 -44.25 -11.02 26.68
N SER A 117 -45.50 -11.12 26.23
CA SER A 117 -46.69 -10.76 27.01
C SER A 117 -46.95 -11.69 28.21
N ASP A 118 -47.85 -11.29 29.08
CA ASP A 118 -48.27 -12.12 30.22
C ASP A 118 -49.09 -13.34 29.81
N ASN A 119 -49.59 -13.39 28.56
CA ASN A 119 -50.23 -14.61 28.07
C ASN A 119 -49.25 -15.78 27.98
N VAL A 120 -48.00 -15.50 27.58
CA VAL A 120 -46.91 -16.48 27.61
C VAL A 120 -46.61 -16.94 29.04
N VAL A 121 -46.56 -16.00 30.00
CA VAL A 121 -46.40 -16.31 31.43
C VAL A 121 -47.50 -17.27 31.92
N ASN A 122 -48.75 -17.00 31.55
CA ASN A 122 -49.89 -17.82 31.93
C ASN A 122 -49.80 -19.23 31.34
N GLN A 123 -49.40 -19.36 30.07
CA GLN A 123 -49.20 -20.67 29.42
C GLN A 123 -48.15 -21.52 30.16
N LEU A 124 -47.02 -20.91 30.55
CA LEU A 124 -45.94 -21.62 31.24
C LEU A 124 -46.29 -21.95 32.70
N THR A 125 -46.97 -21.03 33.39
CA THR A 125 -47.44 -21.24 34.78
C THR A 125 -48.46 -22.37 34.85
N ALA A 126 -49.33 -22.49 33.83
CA ALA A 126 -50.30 -23.58 33.73
C ALA A 126 -49.62 -24.97 33.58
N LEU A 127 -48.35 -25.02 33.15
CA LEU A 127 -47.54 -26.23 33.13
C LEU A 127 -46.78 -26.50 34.44
N GLY A 128 -46.99 -25.67 35.47
CA GLY A 128 -46.36 -25.82 36.78
C GLY A 128 -44.96 -25.22 36.89
N MET A 129 -44.52 -24.41 35.92
CA MET A 129 -43.19 -23.80 35.91
C MET A 129 -43.19 -22.46 36.68
N GLN A 130 -42.12 -22.21 37.42
CA GLN A 130 -41.88 -20.91 38.06
C GLN A 130 -41.38 -19.91 37.02
N ILE A 131 -41.93 -18.69 37.01
CA ILE A 131 -41.56 -17.68 36.01
C ILE A 131 -40.88 -16.51 36.69
N GLU A 132 -39.72 -16.10 36.16
CA GLU A 132 -39.05 -14.87 36.54
C GLU A 132 -38.82 -14.01 35.31
N ARG A 133 -39.43 -12.83 35.27
CA ARG A 133 -39.22 -11.88 34.19
C ARG A 133 -38.03 -10.98 34.50
N ILE A 134 -37.08 -10.92 33.57
CA ILE A 134 -35.93 -10.00 33.60
C ILE A 134 -36.08 -9.07 32.40
N GLY A 135 -36.75 -7.94 32.61
CA GLY A 135 -37.07 -6.97 31.56
C GLY A 135 -36.99 -5.55 32.07
N GLY A 136 -36.34 -4.69 31.30
CA GLY A 136 -36.19 -3.27 31.54
C GLY A 136 -37.15 -2.39 30.74
N ALA A 137 -37.01 -1.08 30.90
CA ALA A 137 -37.68 -0.10 30.04
C ALA A 137 -37.21 -0.21 28.58
N ASP A 138 -35.95 -0.61 28.39
CA ASP A 138 -35.33 -0.86 27.10
C ASP A 138 -34.27 -1.99 27.20
N ARG A 139 -33.57 -2.24 26.10
CA ARG A 139 -32.51 -3.26 26.01
C ARG A 139 -31.33 -2.98 26.94
N TYR A 140 -31.07 -1.71 27.25
CA TYR A 140 -29.95 -1.31 28.09
C TYR A 140 -30.27 -1.57 29.56
N ASP A 141 -31.46 -1.17 30.02
CA ASP A 141 -31.97 -1.48 31.36
C ASP A 141 -32.13 -3.00 31.54
N THR A 142 -32.59 -3.72 30.52
CA THR A 142 -32.64 -5.19 30.55
C THR A 142 -31.25 -5.80 30.74
N SER A 143 -30.23 -5.30 30.03
CA SER A 143 -28.84 -5.79 30.20
C SER A 143 -28.29 -5.54 31.60
N VAL A 144 -28.67 -4.43 32.24
CA VAL A 144 -28.30 -4.14 33.64
C VAL A 144 -28.98 -5.10 34.61
N LYS A 145 -30.28 -5.37 34.45
CA LYS A 145 -31.00 -6.35 35.29
C LYS A 145 -30.46 -7.77 35.14
N ILE A 146 -29.98 -8.12 33.95
CA ILE A 146 -29.24 -9.37 33.73
C ILE A 146 -27.90 -9.31 34.46
N ALA A 147 -27.16 -8.20 34.37
CA ALA A 147 -25.87 -8.01 35.04
C ALA A 147 -25.96 -8.09 36.57
N GLU A 148 -27.04 -7.60 37.17
CA GLU A 148 -27.31 -7.73 38.61
C GLU A 148 -27.39 -9.19 39.08
N LYS A 149 -27.76 -10.13 38.20
CA LYS A 149 -27.76 -11.56 38.52
C LYS A 149 -26.36 -12.12 38.74
N PHE A 150 -25.30 -11.43 38.33
CA PHE A 150 -23.91 -11.85 38.52
C PHE A 150 -23.33 -11.42 39.87
N GLY A 151 -23.95 -10.47 40.56
CA GLY A 151 -23.43 -9.94 41.82
C GLY A 151 -22.15 -9.15 41.59
N LYS A 152 -21.15 -9.33 42.48
CA LYS A 152 -19.85 -8.67 42.35
C LYS A 152 -19.01 -9.34 41.26
N VAL A 153 -18.52 -8.53 40.32
CA VAL A 153 -17.56 -8.93 39.28
C VAL A 153 -16.36 -7.97 39.28
N ASP A 154 -15.20 -8.46 38.86
CA ASP A 154 -13.99 -7.65 38.65
C ASP A 154 -13.67 -7.43 37.16
N THR A 155 -14.53 -7.97 36.28
CA THR A 155 -14.45 -7.80 34.84
C THR A 155 -15.83 -7.49 34.28
N LEU A 156 -15.91 -6.54 33.36
CA LEU A 156 -17.12 -6.17 32.62
C LEU A 156 -16.86 -6.32 31.13
N THR A 157 -17.90 -6.71 30.40
CA THR A 157 -17.89 -6.66 28.93
C THR A 157 -18.98 -5.73 28.44
N VAL A 158 -18.67 -4.93 27.43
CA VAL A 158 -19.52 -3.86 26.91
C VAL A 158 -19.62 -3.99 25.40
N ALA A 159 -20.84 -3.98 24.88
CA ALA A 159 -21.11 -3.99 23.45
C ALA A 159 -22.14 -2.93 23.10
N THR A 160 -22.19 -2.52 21.82
CA THR A 160 -23.29 -1.68 21.35
C THR A 160 -24.62 -2.42 21.48
N GLY A 161 -25.68 -1.72 21.89
CA GLY A 161 -27.05 -2.25 21.79
C GLY A 161 -27.75 -1.86 20.48
N GLN A 162 -27.08 -1.10 19.60
CA GLN A 162 -27.64 -0.68 18.31
C GLN A 162 -27.51 -1.74 17.23
N ASP A 163 -26.52 -2.62 17.38
CA ASP A 163 -26.27 -3.81 16.56
C ASP A 163 -26.07 -5.02 17.50
N TYR A 164 -26.14 -6.22 16.97
CA TYR A 164 -26.17 -7.49 17.72
C TYR A 164 -24.86 -8.28 17.57
N ALA A 165 -24.15 -8.09 16.46
CA ALA A 165 -22.96 -8.85 16.15
C ALA A 165 -21.89 -8.74 17.25
N ASP A 166 -21.71 -7.54 17.81
CA ASP A 166 -20.73 -7.30 18.87
C ASP A 166 -21.12 -8.00 20.19
N ALA A 167 -22.40 -7.98 20.56
CA ALA A 167 -22.90 -8.66 21.76
C ALA A 167 -22.84 -10.20 21.63
N ILE A 168 -23.16 -10.74 20.45
CA ILE A 168 -23.03 -12.17 20.16
C ILE A 168 -21.56 -12.60 20.13
N SER A 169 -20.67 -11.75 19.63
CA SER A 169 -19.23 -12.03 19.59
C SER A 169 -18.62 -12.16 20.99
N ILE A 170 -18.96 -11.24 21.90
CA ILE A 170 -18.40 -11.23 23.26
C ILE A 170 -19.15 -12.15 24.23
N GLY A 171 -20.41 -12.51 23.92
CA GLY A 171 -21.28 -13.33 24.77
C GLY A 171 -20.64 -14.63 25.26
N PRO A 172 -20.11 -15.51 24.39
CA PRO A 172 -19.44 -16.74 24.80
C PRO A 172 -18.20 -16.50 25.68
N ALA A 173 -17.41 -15.45 25.41
CA ALA A 173 -16.25 -15.10 26.22
C ALA A 173 -16.67 -14.60 27.61
N ALA A 174 -17.68 -13.71 27.66
CA ALA A 174 -18.27 -13.23 28.91
C ALA A 174 -18.86 -14.37 29.74
N ALA A 175 -19.53 -15.33 29.09
CA ALA A 175 -20.06 -16.53 29.71
C ALA A 175 -18.96 -17.44 30.28
N ALA A 176 -17.84 -17.60 29.57
CA ALA A 176 -16.70 -18.39 30.02
C ALA A 176 -15.97 -17.72 31.21
N MET A 177 -15.89 -16.39 31.23
CA MET A 177 -15.38 -15.61 32.37
C MET A 177 -16.38 -15.55 33.54
N GLY A 178 -17.65 -15.87 33.33
CA GLY A 178 -18.70 -15.75 34.33
C GLY A 178 -19.08 -14.29 34.63
N VAL A 179 -19.04 -13.41 33.63
CA VAL A 179 -19.31 -11.97 33.75
C VAL A 179 -20.41 -11.51 32.80
N PRO A 180 -21.07 -10.36 33.07
CA PRO A 180 -22.17 -9.90 32.22
C PRO A 180 -21.71 -9.15 30.96
N VAL A 181 -22.61 -9.10 29.98
CA VAL A 181 -22.54 -8.19 28.83
C VAL A 181 -23.47 -7.00 29.07
N LEU A 182 -22.91 -5.81 29.22
CA LEU A 182 -23.66 -4.55 29.28
C LEU A 182 -23.85 -4.00 27.87
N LEU A 183 -25.08 -3.62 27.53
CA LEU A 183 -25.37 -2.96 26.28
C LEU A 183 -25.37 -1.44 26.48
N VAL A 184 -24.79 -0.71 25.53
CA VAL A 184 -24.77 0.77 25.54
C VAL A 184 -25.13 1.35 24.17
N PRO A 185 -25.81 2.51 24.10
CA PRO A 185 -25.83 3.35 22.91
C PRO A 185 -24.42 3.87 22.57
N LYS A 186 -24.16 4.21 21.30
CA LYS A 186 -22.87 4.74 20.85
C LYS A 186 -22.34 5.91 21.69
N ASN A 187 -23.16 6.93 21.92
CA ASN A 187 -22.69 8.23 22.39
C ASN A 187 -23.05 8.55 23.86
N ILE A 188 -23.83 7.69 24.52
CA ILE A 188 -24.41 8.02 25.83
C ILE A 188 -24.41 6.75 26.68
N MET A 189 -23.85 6.80 27.89
CA MET A 189 -24.03 5.75 28.87
C MET A 189 -25.40 5.91 29.56
N PRO A 190 -26.27 4.88 29.54
CA PRO A 190 -27.58 4.94 30.18
C PRO A 190 -27.49 5.10 31.69
N ASP A 191 -28.45 5.79 32.31
CA ASP A 191 -28.46 6.05 33.76
C ASP A 191 -28.51 4.78 34.60
N GLY A 192 -29.20 3.75 34.12
CA GLY A 192 -29.19 2.41 34.74
C GLY A 192 -27.79 1.80 34.76
N THR A 193 -27.06 1.90 33.64
CA THR A 193 -25.66 1.43 33.54
C THR A 193 -24.75 2.21 34.48
N LYS A 194 -24.87 3.55 34.52
CA LYS A 194 -24.13 4.41 35.47
C LYS A 194 -24.37 3.98 36.91
N SER A 195 -25.64 3.81 37.28
CA SER A 195 -26.03 3.41 38.64
C SER A 195 -25.46 2.05 39.00
N TYR A 196 -25.49 1.10 38.07
CA TYR A 196 -24.91 -0.23 38.25
C TYR A 196 -23.40 -0.20 38.49
N ILE A 197 -22.63 0.51 37.65
CA ILE A 197 -21.17 0.58 37.81
C ILE A 197 -20.75 1.36 39.07
N GLN A 198 -21.53 2.36 39.48
CA GLN A 198 -21.32 3.07 40.76
C GLN A 198 -21.58 2.16 41.97
N ASN A 199 -22.63 1.35 41.93
CA ASN A 199 -22.89 0.36 42.98
C ASN A 199 -21.77 -0.70 43.02
N LEU A 200 -21.28 -1.15 41.87
CA LEU A 200 -20.17 -2.09 41.80
C LEU A 200 -18.87 -1.49 42.36
N LYS A 201 -18.57 -0.22 42.01
CA LYS A 201 -17.47 0.55 42.59
C LYS A 201 -17.53 0.57 44.11
N ASN A 202 -18.69 0.90 44.68
CA ASN A 202 -18.88 0.96 46.14
C ASN A 202 -18.62 -0.40 46.80
N ILE A 203 -19.14 -1.48 46.22
CA ILE A 203 -18.89 -2.85 46.71
C ILE A 203 -17.39 -3.20 46.70
N ILE A 204 -16.68 -2.85 45.62
CA ILE A 204 -15.24 -3.13 45.48
C ILE A 204 -14.42 -2.30 46.48
N ASN A 205 -14.77 -1.03 46.65
CA ASN A 205 -14.09 -0.14 47.60
C ASN A 205 -14.27 -0.60 49.05
N GLU A 206 -15.46 -1.04 49.44
CA GLU A 206 -15.70 -1.60 50.77
C GLU A 206 -14.94 -2.91 51.00
N ASP A 207 -14.91 -3.81 50.00
CA ASP A 207 -14.14 -5.05 50.11
C ASP A 207 -12.63 -4.80 50.25
N TYR A 208 -12.08 -3.79 49.55
CA TYR A 208 -10.68 -3.41 49.72
C TYR A 208 -10.38 -2.93 51.14
N LYS A 209 -11.21 -2.00 51.65
CA LYS A 209 -11.04 -1.43 53.00
C LYS A 209 -11.04 -2.52 54.06
N GLN A 210 -11.89 -3.53 53.90
CA GLN A 210 -12.06 -4.59 54.89
C GLN A 210 -11.05 -5.74 54.75
N LYS A 211 -10.61 -6.08 53.53
CA LYS A 211 -9.90 -7.34 53.25
C LYS A 211 -8.52 -7.18 52.59
N GLN A 212 -8.06 -5.95 52.34
CA GLN A 212 -6.78 -5.65 51.66
C GLN A 212 -6.60 -6.40 50.32
N LEU A 213 -7.68 -6.58 49.57
CA LEU A 213 -7.66 -7.26 48.27
C LEU A 213 -7.16 -6.34 47.13
N SER A 214 -6.98 -6.87 45.92
CA SER A 214 -6.64 -6.06 44.73
C SER A 214 -7.88 -5.30 44.23
N ARG A 215 -7.72 -4.02 43.82
CA ARG A 215 -8.80 -3.17 43.28
C ARG A 215 -8.93 -3.14 41.76
N ASN A 216 -8.44 -4.12 41.02
CA ASN A 216 -8.44 -3.97 39.56
C ASN A 216 -9.82 -4.32 38.98
N VAL A 217 -10.39 -3.43 38.14
CA VAL A 217 -11.57 -3.71 37.33
C VAL A 217 -11.21 -3.61 35.86
N LYS A 218 -11.33 -4.72 35.12
CA LYS A 218 -11.13 -4.73 33.67
C LYS A 218 -12.45 -4.52 32.93
N VAL A 219 -12.46 -3.66 31.92
CA VAL A 219 -13.63 -3.41 31.09
C VAL A 219 -13.27 -3.62 29.63
N PHE A 220 -13.85 -4.65 29.01
CA PHE A 220 -13.69 -4.90 27.58
C PHE A 220 -14.81 -4.20 26.81
N VAL A 221 -14.45 -3.28 25.92
CA VAL A 221 -15.38 -2.56 25.05
C VAL A 221 -15.21 -3.06 23.62
N VAL A 222 -16.25 -3.68 23.06
CA VAL A 222 -16.23 -4.13 21.67
C VAL A 222 -16.60 -2.96 20.75
N GLY A 223 -15.69 -2.63 19.83
CA GLY A 223 -15.85 -1.54 18.87
C GLY A 223 -14.92 -0.35 19.11
N ASP A 224 -14.63 0.36 18.02
CA ASP A 224 -13.93 1.64 18.05
C ASP A 224 -14.91 2.80 18.38
N ASN A 225 -14.43 4.04 18.28
CA ASN A 225 -15.23 5.24 18.52
C ASN A 225 -16.46 5.38 17.59
N SER A 226 -16.48 4.67 16.45
CA SER A 226 -17.62 4.66 15.53
C SER A 226 -18.78 3.80 16.06
N VAL A 227 -18.50 2.80 16.91
CA VAL A 227 -19.45 1.84 17.48
C VAL A 227 -19.81 2.19 18.93
N VAL A 228 -18.80 2.38 19.78
CA VAL A 228 -18.95 2.85 21.17
C VAL A 228 -18.00 4.02 21.35
N SER A 229 -18.53 5.22 21.54
CA SER A 229 -17.74 6.45 21.58
C SER A 229 -16.71 6.45 22.72
N ASP A 230 -15.64 7.22 22.54
CA ASP A 230 -14.61 7.43 23.58
C ASP A 230 -15.18 8.11 24.83
N ASN A 231 -16.30 8.82 24.71
CA ASN A 231 -17.00 9.35 25.88
C ASN A 231 -17.57 8.24 26.74
N VAL A 232 -18.29 7.29 26.13
CA VAL A 232 -18.88 6.15 26.85
C VAL A 232 -17.79 5.25 27.45
N ALA A 233 -16.72 4.98 26.71
CA ALA A 233 -15.60 4.17 27.21
C ALA A 233 -14.91 4.84 28.41
N ARG A 234 -14.62 6.15 28.33
CA ARG A 234 -14.01 6.91 29.43
C ARG A 234 -14.90 6.99 30.67
N GLU A 235 -16.23 6.98 30.52
CA GLU A 235 -17.15 6.96 31.66
C GLU A 235 -16.99 5.70 32.53
N PHE A 236 -16.72 4.53 31.92
CA PHE A 236 -16.36 3.32 32.68
C PHE A 236 -15.03 3.50 33.41
N GLU A 237 -14.01 3.98 32.71
CA GLU A 237 -12.67 4.20 33.24
C GLU A 237 -12.66 5.17 34.44
N ASN A 238 -13.40 6.28 34.32
CA ASN A 238 -13.48 7.34 35.33
C ASN A 238 -14.29 6.94 36.56
N THR A 239 -15.24 6.00 36.41
CA THR A 239 -16.09 5.57 37.52
C THR A 239 -15.29 4.76 38.55
N PHE A 240 -14.39 3.89 38.09
CA PHE A 240 -13.62 3.00 38.95
C PHE A 240 -12.38 3.71 39.53
N THR A 241 -12.63 4.60 40.48
CA THR A 241 -11.66 5.43 41.22
C THR A 241 -11.77 5.21 42.74
N ASP A 242 -10.67 5.33 43.47
CA ASP A 242 -10.68 5.28 44.93
C ASP A 242 -11.34 6.54 45.52
N ASP A 243 -12.28 6.38 46.46
CA ASP A 243 -13.05 7.50 47.03
C ASP A 243 -12.24 8.43 47.96
N VAL A 244 -11.00 8.06 48.31
CA VAL A 244 -10.11 8.76 49.26
C VAL A 244 -8.87 9.32 48.56
N THR A 245 -8.26 8.56 47.65
CA THR A 245 -7.01 8.91 46.96
C THR A 245 -7.20 9.37 45.53
N ASP A 246 -8.43 9.30 44.99
CA ASP A 246 -8.77 9.53 43.58
C ASP A 246 -7.98 8.65 42.60
N GLN A 247 -7.30 7.60 43.08
CA GLN A 247 -6.51 6.73 42.25
C GLN A 247 -7.43 5.85 41.39
N GLN A 248 -7.26 5.94 40.08
CA GLN A 248 -7.98 5.11 39.11
C GLN A 248 -7.54 3.64 39.21
N PHE A 249 -8.53 2.75 39.18
CA PHE A 249 -8.32 1.30 39.20
C PHE A 249 -9.15 0.54 38.15
N GLY A 250 -9.93 1.26 37.34
CA GLY A 250 -10.53 0.74 36.12
C GLY A 250 -9.54 0.76 34.96
N ASP A 251 -9.53 -0.32 34.18
CA ASP A 251 -8.73 -0.49 32.97
C ASP A 251 -9.66 -0.84 31.81
N VAL A 252 -9.80 0.09 30.85
CA VAL A 252 -10.66 -0.11 29.66
C VAL A 252 -9.79 -0.58 28.49
N GLU A 253 -10.16 -1.73 27.93
CA GLU A 253 -9.55 -2.28 26.73
C GLU A 253 -10.57 -2.34 25.60
N ARG A 254 -10.24 -1.73 24.46
CA ARG A 254 -11.06 -1.81 23.26
C ARG A 254 -10.66 -3.00 22.40
N ILE A 255 -11.65 -3.74 21.92
CA ILE A 255 -11.48 -4.76 20.88
C ILE A 255 -12.11 -4.22 19.60
N THR A 256 -11.28 -3.80 18.66
CA THR A 256 -11.70 -3.08 17.44
C THR A 256 -11.59 -3.95 16.19
N GLY A 257 -12.13 -3.46 15.08
CA GLY A 257 -12.10 -4.10 13.77
C GLY A 257 -12.84 -3.23 12.76
N SER A 258 -12.44 -3.28 11.49
CA SER A 258 -12.98 -2.43 10.42
C SER A 258 -14.47 -2.66 10.18
N ASP A 259 -14.96 -3.87 10.44
CA ASP A 259 -16.38 -4.23 10.40
C ASP A 259 -16.77 -5.18 11.54
N LYS A 260 -18.05 -5.59 11.57
CA LYS A 260 -18.59 -6.50 12.60
C LYS A 260 -18.00 -7.90 12.56
N TYR A 261 -17.43 -8.31 11.42
CA TYR A 261 -16.85 -9.63 11.22
C TYR A 261 -15.41 -9.67 11.70
N GLU A 262 -14.61 -8.66 11.38
CA GLU A 262 -13.26 -8.52 11.91
C GLU A 262 -13.30 -8.31 13.43
N ARG A 263 -14.25 -7.52 13.94
CA ARG A 263 -14.48 -7.40 15.39
C ARG A 263 -14.81 -8.75 16.03
N ASN A 264 -15.67 -9.56 15.40
CA ASN A 264 -15.97 -10.91 15.88
C ASN A 264 -14.69 -11.75 16.00
N ILE A 265 -13.86 -11.77 14.96
CA ILE A 265 -12.59 -12.49 14.94
C ILE A 265 -11.61 -11.97 15.99
N ASN A 266 -11.47 -10.65 16.15
CA ASN A 266 -10.57 -10.05 17.13
C ASN A 266 -11.02 -10.31 18.57
N VAL A 267 -12.34 -10.36 18.83
CA VAL A 267 -12.87 -10.82 20.12
C VAL A 267 -12.43 -12.27 20.37
N ILE A 268 -12.64 -13.18 19.42
CA ILE A 268 -12.26 -14.58 19.60
C ILE A 268 -10.74 -14.71 19.81
N ALA A 269 -9.93 -14.06 18.97
CA ALA A 269 -8.47 -14.06 19.08
C ALA A 269 -7.99 -13.60 20.45
N ARG A 270 -8.55 -12.51 20.96
CA ARG A 270 -8.16 -11.93 22.24
C ARG A 270 -8.35 -12.89 23.42
N PHE A 271 -9.37 -13.74 23.35
CA PHE A 271 -9.71 -14.70 24.40
C PHE A 271 -9.18 -16.12 24.15
N LEU A 272 -8.31 -16.29 23.15
CA LEU A 272 -7.55 -17.54 22.89
C LEU A 272 -6.09 -17.49 23.31
N GLU A 273 -5.50 -16.32 23.50
CA GLU A 273 -4.05 -16.20 23.74
C GLU A 273 -3.62 -16.84 25.06
N LYS A 274 -2.73 -17.85 24.96
CA LYS A 274 -2.19 -18.60 26.10
C LYS A 274 -1.10 -17.81 26.82
N TYR A 275 -1.11 -17.84 28.15
CA TYR A 275 -0.02 -17.31 28.99
C TYR A 275 1.30 -18.04 28.71
N SER A 276 2.29 -17.36 28.11
CA SER A 276 3.66 -17.88 27.98
C SER A 276 4.55 -17.32 29.09
N ASN A 277 5.10 -18.23 29.90
CA ASN A 277 5.88 -17.91 31.09
C ASN A 277 7.38 -17.73 30.73
N THR A 278 7.70 -16.88 29.74
CA THR A 278 9.09 -16.58 29.36
C THR A 278 9.52 -15.22 29.88
N SER A 279 10.32 -15.25 30.95
CA SER A 279 10.94 -14.12 31.61
C SER A 279 11.94 -13.40 30.69
N ASN A 280 11.54 -12.29 30.07
CA ASN A 280 12.34 -11.09 29.78
C ASN A 280 11.68 -10.28 28.65
N SER A 281 10.85 -9.30 29.00
CA SER A 281 10.52 -8.14 28.14
C SER A 281 9.63 -7.17 28.93
N ASN A 282 10.02 -5.90 28.92
CA ASN A 282 9.32 -4.75 29.50
C ASN A 282 8.11 -4.34 28.65
N ASP A 283 7.23 -5.28 28.35
CA ASP A 283 5.97 -5.02 27.64
C ASP A 283 4.83 -4.86 28.66
N ASN A 284 4.30 -3.64 28.73
CA ASN A 284 3.24 -3.23 29.66
C ASN A 284 1.83 -3.63 29.19
N THR A 285 1.69 -4.40 28.10
CA THR A 285 0.41 -4.92 27.61
C THR A 285 -0.02 -6.27 28.24
N LYS A 286 0.75 -6.79 29.20
CA LYS A 286 0.48 -8.05 29.91
C LYS A 286 -0.75 -7.95 30.82
N THR A 287 -1.90 -8.42 30.36
CA THR A 287 -3.13 -8.44 31.17
C THR A 287 -3.21 -9.67 32.08
N LYS A 288 -3.57 -9.42 33.35
CA LYS A 288 -3.61 -10.37 34.48
C LYS A 288 -4.79 -11.35 34.46
N TYR A 289 -5.42 -11.55 33.30
CA TYR A 289 -6.64 -12.36 33.15
C TYR A 289 -6.48 -13.52 32.16
N SER A 290 -5.24 -13.97 31.92
CA SER A 290 -5.05 -15.34 31.44
C SER A 290 -5.54 -16.28 32.53
N THR A 291 -6.66 -16.95 32.30
CA THR A 291 -7.06 -18.08 33.15
C THR A 291 -5.97 -19.15 33.10
N LYS A 292 -5.80 -19.90 34.18
CA LYS A 292 -4.85 -21.02 34.27
C LYS A 292 -5.19 -22.14 33.26
N ASP A 293 -6.43 -22.11 32.74
CA ASP A 293 -7.04 -23.02 31.78
C ASP A 293 -7.50 -22.24 30.53
N ASP A 294 -7.59 -22.90 29.37
CA ASP A 294 -8.06 -22.26 28.13
C ASP A 294 -9.51 -21.75 28.27
N LEU A 295 -9.74 -20.46 27.97
CA LEU A 295 -11.07 -19.83 28.10
C LEU A 295 -12.05 -20.36 27.03
N PHE A 296 -11.53 -20.62 25.84
CA PHE A 296 -12.20 -21.36 24.78
C PHE A 296 -11.51 -22.70 24.51
N SER A 297 -12.30 -23.76 24.31
CA SER A 297 -11.88 -25.01 23.69
C SER A 297 -12.11 -24.91 22.18
N MET A 298 -11.04 -25.11 21.41
CA MET A 298 -11.12 -25.13 19.96
C MET A 298 -11.59 -26.46 19.37
N ASN A 299 -11.98 -27.42 20.22
CA ASN A 299 -12.53 -28.71 19.76
C ASN A 299 -13.93 -28.57 19.15
N ASN A 300 -14.68 -27.55 19.57
CA ASN A 300 -15.99 -27.25 19.04
C ASN A 300 -15.98 -25.83 18.48
N LEU A 301 -16.45 -25.67 17.24
CA LEU A 301 -16.57 -24.38 16.60
C LEU A 301 -18.01 -24.15 16.19
N TYR A 302 -18.56 -22.98 16.50
CA TYR A 302 -19.89 -22.60 16.05
C TYR A 302 -19.76 -21.54 14.98
N ILE A 303 -20.51 -21.68 13.89
CA ILE A 303 -20.60 -20.68 12.84
C ILE A 303 -22.07 -20.30 12.63
N ALA A 304 -22.33 -18.99 12.57
CA ALA A 304 -23.64 -18.45 12.30
C ALA A 304 -23.55 -17.33 11.26
N SER A 305 -24.69 -17.03 10.62
CA SER A 305 -24.78 -15.83 9.79
C SER A 305 -24.67 -14.58 10.65
N GLY A 306 -23.83 -13.62 10.24
CA GLY A 306 -23.79 -12.29 10.84
C GLY A 306 -25.01 -11.45 10.50
N ASP A 307 -25.94 -11.95 9.68
CA ASP A 307 -27.24 -11.34 9.31
C ASP A 307 -28.45 -12.21 9.75
N GLY A 308 -28.20 -13.34 10.43
CA GLY A 308 -29.18 -14.35 10.88
C GLY A 308 -29.30 -14.47 12.41
N PHE A 309 -29.36 -13.32 13.06
CA PHE A 309 -29.49 -13.00 14.49
C PHE A 309 -30.06 -14.08 15.46
N ALA A 310 -31.23 -14.66 15.18
CA ALA A 310 -31.92 -15.54 16.12
C ALA A 310 -31.26 -16.93 16.25
N ASP A 311 -30.72 -17.42 15.14
CA ASP A 311 -30.00 -18.70 15.08
C ASP A 311 -28.66 -18.56 15.84
N ALA A 312 -28.00 -17.41 15.70
CA ALA A 312 -26.76 -17.10 16.38
C ALA A 312 -26.94 -16.94 17.90
N LEU A 313 -28.02 -16.30 18.37
CA LEU A 313 -28.26 -16.09 19.81
C LEU A 313 -28.49 -17.40 20.57
N SER A 314 -29.40 -18.26 20.06
CA SER A 314 -29.69 -19.55 20.70
C SER A 314 -28.45 -20.44 20.69
N GLY A 315 -27.77 -20.53 19.54
CA GLY A 315 -26.53 -21.29 19.41
C GLY A 315 -25.36 -20.75 20.24
N ALA A 316 -25.31 -19.44 20.52
CA ALA A 316 -24.29 -18.87 21.41
C ALA A 316 -24.41 -19.37 22.86
N ALA A 317 -25.61 -19.72 23.33
CA ALA A 317 -25.77 -20.35 24.65
C ALA A 317 -25.17 -21.77 24.67
N GLU A 318 -25.36 -22.54 23.61
CA GLU A 318 -24.75 -23.87 23.47
C GLU A 318 -23.23 -23.77 23.29
N ALA A 319 -22.76 -22.82 22.48
CA ALA A 319 -21.34 -22.52 22.33
C ALA A 319 -20.71 -22.18 23.70
N ALA A 320 -21.34 -21.29 24.47
CA ALA A 320 -20.91 -20.98 25.83
C ALA A 320 -20.93 -22.21 26.76
N LYS A 321 -21.94 -23.08 26.65
CA LYS A 321 -21.99 -24.36 27.38
C LYS A 321 -20.75 -25.21 27.07
N ASN A 322 -20.37 -25.29 25.81
CA ASN A 322 -19.24 -26.06 25.31
C ASN A 322 -17.89 -25.32 25.35
N LYS A 323 -17.83 -24.14 25.98
CA LYS A 323 -16.65 -23.26 26.00
C LYS A 323 -16.11 -22.99 24.59
N ALA A 324 -16.98 -22.79 23.62
CA ALA A 324 -16.64 -22.58 22.23
C ALA A 324 -16.97 -21.15 21.78
N PRO A 325 -16.22 -20.59 20.82
CA PRO A 325 -16.57 -19.32 20.21
C PRO A 325 -17.68 -19.48 19.16
N VAL A 326 -18.34 -18.36 18.83
CA VAL A 326 -19.24 -18.24 17.69
C VAL A 326 -18.60 -17.34 16.64
N ILE A 327 -18.27 -17.92 15.50
CA ILE A 327 -17.79 -17.21 14.32
C ILE A 327 -18.99 -16.67 13.54
N LEU A 328 -19.00 -15.37 13.29
CA LEU A 328 -20.00 -14.72 12.46
C LEU A 328 -19.54 -14.67 11.01
N SER A 329 -20.38 -15.16 10.10
CA SER A 329 -20.11 -15.20 8.67
C SER A 329 -21.09 -14.33 7.88
N GLY A 330 -20.56 -13.44 7.05
CA GLY A 330 -21.31 -12.65 6.06
C GLY A 330 -21.01 -13.12 4.64
N SER A 331 -21.38 -12.33 3.64
CA SER A 331 -21.03 -12.62 2.24
C SER A 331 -19.56 -12.37 1.89
N SER A 332 -18.84 -11.53 2.64
CA SER A 332 -17.52 -10.98 2.26
C SER A 332 -16.34 -11.37 3.16
N ASN A 333 -16.56 -12.07 4.28
CA ASN A 333 -15.54 -12.27 5.33
C ASN A 333 -14.85 -13.65 5.40
N SER A 334 -14.96 -14.53 4.39
CA SER A 334 -14.36 -15.88 4.45
C SER A 334 -12.88 -15.83 4.73
N ARG A 335 -12.22 -14.80 4.20
CA ARG A 335 -10.78 -14.62 4.25
C ARG A 335 -10.25 -14.34 5.65
N ILE A 336 -10.83 -13.36 6.34
CA ILE A 336 -10.45 -13.02 7.73
C ILE A 336 -10.72 -14.20 8.66
N ILE A 337 -11.82 -14.94 8.42
CA ILE A 337 -12.12 -16.16 9.17
C ILE A 337 -11.06 -17.24 8.90
N ASN A 338 -10.71 -17.48 7.63
CA ASN A 338 -9.71 -18.47 7.24
C ASN A 338 -8.32 -18.13 7.82
N ASP A 339 -7.87 -16.88 7.67
CA ASP A 339 -6.59 -16.41 8.23
C ASP A 339 -6.55 -16.56 9.75
N PHE A 340 -7.62 -16.20 10.45
CA PHE A 340 -7.74 -16.38 11.89
C PHE A 340 -7.61 -17.86 12.30
N ILE A 341 -8.33 -18.74 11.61
CA ILE A 341 -8.30 -20.17 11.86
C ILE A 341 -6.89 -20.74 11.61
N LEU A 342 -6.24 -20.34 10.53
CA LEU A 342 -4.92 -20.84 10.14
C LEU A 342 -3.77 -20.32 11.03
N THR A 343 -3.92 -19.11 11.60
CA THR A 343 -2.85 -18.43 12.35
C THR A 343 -2.99 -18.51 13.87
N LYS A 344 -4.22 -18.55 14.40
CA LYS A 344 -4.48 -18.43 15.84
C LYS A 344 -5.09 -19.68 16.48
N ILE A 345 -5.53 -20.67 15.71
CA ILE A 345 -5.81 -22.02 16.25
C ILE A 345 -4.45 -22.73 16.41
N PRO A 346 -3.99 -23.04 17.63
CA PRO A 346 -2.60 -23.39 17.89
C PRO A 346 -2.10 -24.62 17.12
N ASN A 347 -0.88 -24.53 16.57
CA ASN A 347 0.01 -25.64 16.25
C ASN A 347 -0.57 -26.79 15.39
N TYR A 348 -0.90 -26.47 14.13
CA TYR A 348 -1.15 -27.44 13.06
C TYR A 348 -0.05 -28.53 12.91
N LYS A 349 1.18 -28.23 13.39
CA LYS A 349 2.32 -29.14 13.49
C LYS A 349 2.67 -29.46 14.96
N GLY A 350 2.03 -30.46 15.58
CA GLY A 350 2.72 -31.23 16.63
C GLY A 350 1.93 -31.75 17.82
N ASP A 351 0.74 -31.22 18.13
CA ASP A 351 -0.12 -31.82 19.16
C ASP A 351 -1.59 -31.75 18.73
N SER A 352 -2.37 -32.73 19.16
CA SER A 352 -3.66 -33.08 18.55
C SER A 352 -4.78 -32.12 18.96
N SER A 353 -5.30 -31.33 18.00
CA SER A 353 -6.75 -31.08 17.84
C SER A 353 -7.01 -30.06 16.73
N ILE A 354 -7.27 -30.56 15.52
CA ILE A 354 -8.21 -29.85 14.63
C ILE A 354 -9.53 -29.76 15.42
N PRO A 355 -10.34 -28.69 15.32
CA PRO A 355 -11.73 -28.73 15.74
C PRO A 355 -12.36 -30.08 15.38
N GLU A 356 -12.85 -30.81 16.36
CA GLU A 356 -13.45 -32.13 16.15
C GLU A 356 -14.87 -31.97 15.59
N TYR A 357 -15.54 -30.86 15.95
CA TYR A 357 -16.90 -30.54 15.55
C TYR A 357 -17.03 -29.10 15.05
N LEU A 358 -17.67 -28.93 13.90
CA LEU A 358 -18.13 -27.65 13.37
C LEU A 358 -19.66 -27.65 13.36
N THR A 359 -20.26 -26.80 14.18
CA THR A 359 -21.71 -26.63 14.27
C THR A 359 -22.16 -25.38 13.52
N ALA A 360 -22.88 -25.59 12.42
CA ALA A 360 -23.55 -24.55 11.65
C ALA A 360 -24.92 -24.23 12.23
N LEU A 361 -25.13 -22.97 12.59
CA LEU A 361 -26.36 -22.45 13.16
C LEU A 361 -27.19 -21.79 12.06
N GLY A 362 -28.42 -22.28 11.88
CA GLY A 362 -29.37 -21.76 10.90
C GLY A 362 -29.43 -22.54 9.58
N GLY A 363 -30.48 -22.28 8.81
CA GLY A 363 -30.76 -22.97 7.55
C GLY A 363 -29.80 -22.60 6.41
N GLN A 364 -29.88 -23.34 5.29
CA GLN A 364 -29.08 -23.11 4.08
C GLN A 364 -29.28 -21.70 3.46
N ILE A 365 -30.43 -21.06 3.71
CA ILE A 365 -30.73 -19.73 3.19
C ILE A 365 -29.87 -18.66 3.88
N VAL A 366 -29.68 -18.77 5.19
CA VAL A 366 -28.93 -17.78 5.98
C VAL A 366 -27.44 -18.12 6.08
N LEU A 367 -27.10 -19.42 6.09
CA LEU A 367 -25.72 -19.90 6.10
C LEU A 367 -25.58 -21.12 5.16
N PRO A 368 -25.36 -20.89 3.85
CA PRO A 368 -25.21 -21.94 2.85
C PRO A 368 -24.04 -22.89 3.14
N ASN A 369 -24.16 -24.16 2.76
CA ASN A 369 -23.04 -25.12 2.82
C ASN A 369 -21.86 -24.69 1.95
N SER A 370 -22.10 -24.06 0.80
CA SER A 370 -21.03 -23.50 -0.04
C SER A 370 -20.19 -22.51 0.77
N ARG A 371 -20.84 -21.63 1.54
CA ARG A 371 -20.14 -20.67 2.39
C ARG A 371 -19.29 -21.35 3.46
N ILE A 372 -19.83 -22.38 4.11
CA ILE A 372 -19.06 -23.17 5.08
C ILE A 372 -17.86 -23.82 4.39
N SER A 373 -18.05 -24.38 3.19
CA SER A 373 -16.98 -24.95 2.38
C SER A 373 -15.93 -23.91 1.98
N ASP A 374 -16.32 -22.68 1.65
CA ASP A 374 -15.39 -21.61 1.27
C ASP A 374 -14.52 -21.15 2.46
N ILE A 375 -15.05 -21.25 3.68
CA ILE A 375 -14.35 -20.81 4.90
C ILE A 375 -13.43 -21.91 5.42
N PHE A 376 -13.92 -23.14 5.39
CA PHE A 376 -13.35 -24.26 6.13
C PHE A 376 -12.84 -25.40 5.24
N GLY A 377 -13.13 -25.35 3.94
CA GLY A 377 -12.71 -26.38 2.97
C GLY A 377 -11.20 -26.52 2.89
N ASP A 378 -10.47 -25.40 2.90
CA ASP A 378 -9.00 -25.40 2.88
C ASP A 378 -8.37 -25.78 4.23
N VAL A 379 -9.06 -25.48 5.33
CA VAL A 379 -8.58 -25.67 6.70
C VAL A 379 -8.61 -27.15 7.11
N PHE A 380 -9.64 -27.90 6.70
CA PHE A 380 -9.92 -29.24 7.26
C PHE A 380 -9.70 -30.41 6.30
N ASN A 381 -9.45 -30.14 5.01
CA ASN A 381 -9.07 -31.17 4.05
C ASN A 381 -7.61 -31.62 4.16
N ASP A 382 -6.77 -30.94 4.94
CA ASP A 382 -5.33 -31.16 4.95
C ASP A 382 -4.87 -32.38 5.81
N LYS A 383 -5.81 -33.20 6.34
CA LYS A 383 -5.47 -34.51 6.98
C LYS A 383 -6.27 -35.72 6.50
N ASN A 384 -7.23 -35.56 5.59
CA ASN A 384 -8.06 -36.67 5.09
C ASN A 384 -7.66 -37.19 3.72
N VAL A 385 -6.39 -37.03 3.32
CA VAL A 385 -5.92 -37.71 2.11
C VAL A 385 -4.47 -38.14 2.22
N SER A 386 -4.27 -39.32 2.80
CA SER A 386 -3.41 -40.29 2.12
C SER A 386 -4.03 -40.57 0.73
N GLY A 387 -3.77 -39.66 -0.21
CA GLY A 387 -4.23 -39.73 -1.59
C GLY A 387 -4.91 -38.49 -2.18
N GLY A 388 -4.33 -37.28 -2.08
CA GLY A 388 -4.63 -36.13 -2.95
C GLY A 388 -6.05 -35.55 -2.96
N ASN A 389 -6.21 -34.38 -2.34
CA ASN A 389 -6.96 -33.22 -2.86
C ASN A 389 -6.93 -32.09 -1.82
N SER A 390 -5.74 -31.54 -1.62
CA SER A 390 -5.58 -30.08 -1.57
C SER A 390 -6.21 -29.51 -2.83
N TYR A 391 -6.94 -28.38 -2.76
CA TYR A 391 -7.34 -27.72 -3.98
C TYR A 391 -6.07 -27.40 -4.77
N PRO A 392 -5.90 -27.96 -5.98
CA PRO A 392 -4.74 -27.69 -6.79
C PRO A 392 -4.66 -26.18 -7.01
N THR A 393 -3.54 -25.55 -6.64
CA THR A 393 -3.26 -24.21 -7.12
C THR A 393 -2.99 -24.33 -8.61
N ALA A 394 -3.97 -23.93 -9.41
CA ALA A 394 -3.80 -23.78 -10.84
C ALA A 394 -3.13 -22.42 -11.10
N PHE A 395 -2.07 -22.44 -11.90
CA PHE A 395 -1.45 -21.24 -12.41
C PHE A 395 -1.93 -21.04 -13.85
N GLY A 396 -2.42 -19.84 -14.17
CA GLY A 396 -2.83 -19.50 -15.53
C GLY A 396 -1.66 -19.43 -16.51
N ASP A 397 -0.44 -19.21 -16.00
CA ASP A 397 0.79 -19.15 -16.78
C ASP A 397 1.76 -20.30 -16.40
N SER A 398 2.10 -21.13 -17.38
CA SER A 398 3.02 -22.27 -17.20
C SER A 398 4.45 -21.87 -16.83
N LYS A 399 4.91 -20.67 -17.22
CA LYS A 399 6.24 -20.16 -16.86
C LYS A 399 6.26 -19.72 -15.40
N LEU A 400 5.19 -19.05 -14.97
CA LEU A 400 4.99 -18.72 -13.56
C LEU A 400 4.98 -19.97 -12.70
N GLU A 401 4.20 -21.00 -13.09
CA GLU A 401 4.17 -22.27 -12.36
C GLU A 401 5.57 -22.89 -12.25
N LYS A 402 6.32 -22.91 -13.36
CA LYS A 402 7.68 -23.45 -13.39
C LYS A 402 8.61 -22.73 -12.42
N LEU A 403 8.59 -21.39 -12.41
CA LEU A 403 9.43 -20.58 -11.52
C LEU A 403 9.07 -20.78 -10.05
N ILE A 404 7.77 -20.89 -9.74
CA ILE A 404 7.29 -21.23 -8.40
C ILE A 404 7.80 -22.61 -7.98
N ARG A 405 7.70 -23.62 -8.85
CA ARG A 405 8.20 -24.98 -8.59
C ARG A 405 9.70 -25.00 -8.33
N GLU A 406 10.47 -24.25 -9.11
CA GLU A 406 11.91 -24.08 -8.91
C GLU A 406 12.20 -23.41 -7.56
N LYS A 407 11.46 -22.36 -7.19
CA LYS A 407 11.61 -21.64 -5.91
C LYS A 407 11.40 -22.54 -4.69
N ILE A 408 10.41 -23.44 -4.75
CA ILE A 408 10.08 -24.33 -3.63
C ILE A 408 10.77 -25.70 -3.72
N GLY A 409 11.51 -25.98 -4.79
CA GLY A 409 12.21 -27.25 -5.00
C GLY A 409 11.26 -28.43 -5.31
N MET A 410 10.10 -28.18 -5.92
CA MET A 410 9.07 -29.19 -6.19
C MET A 410 8.73 -29.29 -7.69
N PRO A 411 9.55 -30.01 -8.49
CA PRO A 411 9.47 -29.98 -9.95
C PRO A 411 8.24 -30.70 -10.52
N THR A 412 7.61 -31.61 -9.76
CA THR A 412 6.43 -32.38 -10.17
C THR A 412 5.45 -32.52 -9.00
N GLY A 413 4.22 -32.94 -9.27
CA GLY A 413 3.17 -33.09 -8.27
C GLY A 413 2.27 -31.85 -8.16
N THR A 414 1.15 -31.99 -7.46
CA THR A 414 0.17 -30.91 -7.27
C THR A 414 0.74 -29.83 -6.36
N LEU A 415 0.65 -28.56 -6.77
CA LEU A 415 0.99 -27.41 -5.92
C LEU A 415 -0.22 -27.02 -5.07
N ASN A 416 0.03 -26.74 -3.80
CA ASN A 416 -1.02 -26.44 -2.83
C ASN A 416 -0.69 -25.14 -2.08
N TYR A 417 -1.70 -24.51 -1.47
CA TYR A 417 -1.50 -23.35 -0.61
C TYR A 417 -0.40 -23.54 0.47
N SER A 418 -0.33 -24.72 1.09
CA SER A 418 0.67 -25.02 2.13
C SER A 418 2.12 -25.00 1.62
N ASP A 419 2.32 -25.28 0.34
CA ASP A 419 3.62 -25.23 -0.33
C ASP A 419 4.03 -23.78 -0.64
N LEU A 420 3.04 -22.91 -0.88
CA LEU A 420 3.22 -21.56 -1.41
C LEU A 420 3.22 -20.46 -0.33
N LYS A 421 2.47 -20.64 0.76
CA LYS A 421 2.23 -19.59 1.77
C LYS A 421 3.48 -19.07 2.48
N ASN A 422 4.56 -19.84 2.49
CA ASN A 422 5.82 -19.48 3.15
C ASN A 422 6.81 -18.76 2.22
N ILE A 423 6.45 -18.56 0.95
CA ILE A 423 7.29 -17.79 0.03
C ILE A 423 7.23 -16.32 0.43
N THR A 424 8.38 -15.76 0.84
CA THR A 424 8.47 -14.37 1.30
C THR A 424 8.98 -13.40 0.24
N SER A 425 9.66 -13.90 -0.78
CA SER A 425 10.19 -13.07 -1.88
C SER A 425 10.26 -13.84 -3.18
N LEU A 426 9.79 -13.20 -4.26
CA LEU A 426 9.84 -13.70 -5.64
C LEU A 426 10.36 -12.61 -6.58
N ASP A 427 11.31 -13.00 -7.43
CA ASP A 427 11.71 -12.25 -8.62
C ASP A 427 11.21 -13.03 -9.83
N LEU A 428 10.27 -12.42 -10.53
CA LEU A 428 9.60 -12.92 -11.73
C LEU A 428 9.75 -11.91 -12.88
N SER A 429 10.77 -11.06 -12.81
CA SER A 429 11.03 -10.04 -13.82
C SER A 429 11.49 -10.65 -15.15
N ASN A 430 11.05 -10.06 -16.27
CA ASN A 430 11.47 -10.43 -17.63
C ASN A 430 11.26 -11.92 -17.97
N GLN A 431 10.12 -12.50 -17.58
CA GLN A 431 9.79 -13.91 -17.83
C GLN A 431 8.75 -14.07 -18.95
N GLY A 432 8.17 -12.97 -19.43
CA GLY A 432 7.07 -12.96 -20.38
C GLY A 432 5.83 -13.65 -19.81
N ILE A 433 5.52 -13.36 -18.54
CA ILE A 433 4.32 -13.78 -17.84
C ILE A 433 3.15 -12.88 -18.27
N THR A 434 1.99 -13.47 -18.53
CA THR A 434 0.76 -12.72 -18.89
C THR A 434 -0.35 -12.86 -17.87
N ASP A 435 -0.38 -13.99 -17.14
CA ASP A 435 -1.42 -14.34 -16.17
C ASP A 435 -0.77 -14.70 -14.83
N ILE A 436 -1.10 -13.93 -13.79
CA ILE A 436 -0.57 -14.11 -12.44
C ILE A 436 -1.52 -14.85 -11.49
N SER A 437 -2.59 -15.45 -12.00
CA SER A 437 -3.43 -16.35 -11.22
C SER A 437 -2.62 -17.50 -10.62
N GLY A 438 -2.95 -17.85 -9.39
CA GLY A 438 -2.17 -18.74 -8.54
C GLY A 438 -1.31 -17.99 -7.52
N LEU A 439 -0.79 -16.78 -7.83
CA LEU A 439 0.01 -15.98 -6.89
C LEU A 439 -0.78 -15.56 -5.65
N GLU A 440 -2.10 -15.46 -5.72
CA GLU A 440 -2.96 -15.11 -4.58
C GLU A 440 -2.85 -16.10 -3.40
N ASN A 441 -2.24 -17.27 -3.62
CA ASN A 441 -1.95 -18.30 -2.62
C ASN A 441 -0.59 -18.10 -1.91
N CYS A 442 0.26 -17.20 -2.41
CA CYS A 442 1.57 -16.90 -1.83
C CYS A 442 1.46 -15.82 -0.73
N THR A 443 0.58 -16.02 0.25
CA THR A 443 0.14 -14.96 1.18
C THR A 443 1.25 -14.40 2.08
N GLY A 444 2.37 -15.10 2.26
CA GLY A 444 3.52 -14.62 3.03
C GLY A 444 4.49 -13.71 2.26
N LEU A 445 4.18 -13.37 0.99
CA LEU A 445 5.04 -12.51 0.17
C LEU A 445 5.18 -11.12 0.78
N GLN A 446 6.44 -10.70 0.94
CA GLN A 446 6.83 -9.37 1.40
C GLN A 446 7.49 -8.56 0.27
N SER A 447 8.11 -9.23 -0.69
CA SER A 447 8.76 -8.60 -1.84
C SER A 447 8.41 -9.36 -3.13
N LEU A 448 7.93 -8.65 -4.14
CA LEU A 448 7.52 -9.23 -5.41
C LEU A 448 7.94 -8.34 -6.58
N ASP A 449 8.79 -8.88 -7.46
CA ASP A 449 9.14 -8.25 -8.73
C ASP A 449 8.45 -8.98 -9.89
N LEU A 450 7.59 -8.26 -10.61
CA LEU A 450 6.86 -8.71 -11.80
C LEU A 450 7.17 -7.82 -13.01
N SER A 451 8.27 -7.07 -12.96
CA SER A 451 8.61 -6.09 -14.01
C SER A 451 8.95 -6.73 -15.36
N TYR A 452 8.83 -5.96 -16.44
CA TYR A 452 9.15 -6.41 -17.81
C TYR A 452 8.36 -7.67 -18.23
N ASN A 453 7.06 -7.67 -17.99
CA ASN A 453 6.14 -8.76 -18.37
C ASN A 453 4.99 -8.19 -19.23
N GLN A 454 3.91 -8.95 -19.40
CA GLN A 454 2.75 -8.57 -20.23
C GLN A 454 1.45 -8.67 -19.41
N ILE A 455 1.53 -8.30 -18.14
CA ILE A 455 0.44 -8.44 -17.16
C ILE A 455 -0.56 -7.30 -17.36
N LYS A 456 -1.86 -7.67 -17.37
CA LYS A 456 -2.99 -6.73 -17.43
C LYS A 456 -3.82 -6.78 -16.16
N ASP A 457 -4.11 -8.01 -15.72
CA ASP A 457 -4.97 -8.28 -14.59
C ASP A 457 -4.12 -8.51 -13.34
N ILE A 458 -4.24 -7.58 -12.38
CA ILE A 458 -3.58 -7.65 -11.07
C ILE A 458 -4.51 -8.07 -9.93
N THR A 459 -5.72 -8.55 -10.25
CA THR A 459 -6.66 -9.08 -9.25
C THR A 459 -6.02 -10.09 -8.28
N PRO A 460 -5.14 -11.01 -8.71
CA PRO A 460 -4.49 -11.96 -7.79
C PRO A 460 -3.68 -11.30 -6.66
N LEU A 461 -3.22 -10.06 -6.84
CA LEU A 461 -2.44 -9.34 -5.82
C LEU A 461 -3.30 -8.84 -4.65
N LEU A 462 -4.62 -8.76 -4.82
CA LEU A 462 -5.56 -8.32 -3.78
C LEU A 462 -5.38 -9.06 -2.46
N LYS A 463 -4.81 -10.27 -2.54
CA LYS A 463 -4.65 -11.20 -1.44
C LYS A 463 -3.34 -11.07 -0.64
N LEU A 464 -2.39 -10.24 -1.07
CA LEU A 464 -1.00 -10.28 -0.59
C LEU A 464 -0.68 -9.15 0.41
N TYR A 465 -1.39 -9.11 1.54
CA TYR A 465 -1.34 -8.01 2.51
C TYR A 465 0.05 -7.73 3.13
N ASP A 466 0.92 -8.73 3.15
CA ASP A 466 2.26 -8.64 3.75
C ASP A 466 3.29 -7.98 2.83
N LEU A 467 2.91 -7.63 1.59
CA LEU A 467 3.78 -6.94 0.64
C LEU A 467 4.25 -5.59 1.18
N LYS A 468 5.57 -5.40 1.12
CA LYS A 468 6.30 -4.18 1.45
C LYS A 468 6.90 -3.56 0.20
N ASP A 469 7.41 -4.40 -0.70
CA ASP A 469 8.07 -3.98 -1.93
C ASP A 469 7.39 -4.65 -3.14
N LEU A 470 6.85 -3.85 -4.05
CA LEU A 470 6.14 -4.34 -5.23
C LEU A 470 6.61 -3.60 -6.49
N ASN A 471 7.21 -4.35 -7.42
CA ASN A 471 7.61 -3.85 -8.73
C ASN A 471 6.72 -4.44 -9.83
N LEU A 472 5.93 -3.58 -10.47
CA LEU A 472 5.01 -3.89 -11.56
C LEU A 472 5.40 -3.16 -12.87
N SER A 473 6.60 -2.60 -12.95
CA SER A 473 6.99 -1.76 -14.09
C SER A 473 7.01 -2.51 -15.42
N HIS A 474 6.87 -1.79 -16.53
CA HIS A 474 6.91 -2.37 -17.88
C HIS A 474 5.93 -3.54 -18.07
N ASN A 475 4.64 -3.27 -17.83
CA ASN A 475 3.52 -4.20 -18.05
C ASN A 475 2.42 -3.49 -18.88
N GLU A 476 1.19 -4.03 -18.87
CA GLU A 476 0.04 -3.48 -19.61
C GLU A 476 -1.14 -3.14 -18.65
N ILE A 477 -0.84 -2.79 -17.39
CA ILE A 477 -1.83 -2.57 -16.33
C ILE A 477 -2.54 -1.22 -16.52
N SER A 478 -3.87 -1.21 -16.48
CA SER A 478 -4.66 0.04 -16.51
C SER A 478 -5.53 0.25 -15.26
N ASP A 479 -5.95 -0.84 -14.60
CA ASP A 479 -6.77 -0.82 -13.39
C ASP A 479 -5.91 -1.14 -12.16
N VAL A 480 -5.55 -0.11 -11.38
CA VAL A 480 -4.77 -0.24 -10.13
C VAL A 480 -5.63 -0.47 -8.89
N SER A 481 -6.96 -0.51 -9.02
CA SER A 481 -7.88 -0.51 -7.88
C SER A 481 -7.70 -1.70 -6.92
N TYR A 482 -7.21 -2.83 -7.45
CA TYR A 482 -6.89 -4.05 -6.70
C TYR A 482 -5.68 -3.91 -5.75
N LEU A 483 -4.89 -2.85 -5.86
CA LEU A 483 -3.77 -2.58 -4.96
C LEU A 483 -4.23 -2.02 -3.60
N SER A 484 -5.47 -1.53 -3.48
CA SER A 484 -5.95 -0.79 -2.30
C SER A 484 -5.90 -1.54 -0.95
N ASN A 485 -5.70 -2.85 -0.98
CA ASN A 485 -5.53 -3.70 0.20
C ASN A 485 -4.08 -3.82 0.69
N LEU A 486 -3.10 -3.40 -0.11
CA LEU A 486 -1.67 -3.52 0.16
C LEU A 486 -1.18 -2.39 1.07
N THR A 487 -1.78 -2.29 2.25
CA THR A 487 -1.57 -1.18 3.21
C THR A 487 -0.18 -1.16 3.86
N ASN A 488 0.57 -2.27 3.74
CA ASN A 488 1.94 -2.40 4.25
C ASN A 488 3.03 -2.01 3.24
N LEU A 489 2.67 -1.64 2.00
CA LEU A 489 3.64 -1.23 0.98
C LEU A 489 4.44 0.00 1.44
N GLY A 490 5.77 -0.12 1.37
CA GLY A 490 6.73 0.97 1.47
C GLY A 490 7.22 1.43 0.09
N GLU A 491 7.36 0.51 -0.87
CA GLU A 491 7.83 0.80 -2.22
C GLU A 491 6.89 0.22 -3.28
N LEU A 492 6.47 1.06 -4.23
CA LEU A 492 5.61 0.68 -5.34
C LEU A 492 6.14 1.28 -6.64
N ASN A 493 6.51 0.40 -7.58
CA ASN A 493 6.88 0.80 -8.93
C ASN A 493 5.79 0.38 -9.93
N LEU A 494 5.16 1.36 -10.57
CA LEU A 494 4.12 1.22 -11.59
C LEU A 494 4.53 1.86 -12.92
N SER A 495 5.82 2.14 -13.12
CA SER A 495 6.29 2.80 -14.35
C SER A 495 5.93 1.98 -15.59
N ASP A 496 5.76 2.64 -16.74
CA ASP A 496 5.61 1.95 -18.03
C ASP A 496 4.41 0.99 -18.14
N ASN A 497 3.29 1.38 -17.54
CA ASN A 497 1.98 0.70 -17.62
C ASN A 497 0.96 1.56 -18.36
N ASN A 498 -0.31 1.16 -18.47
CA ASN A 498 -1.37 1.89 -19.17
C ASN A 498 -2.31 2.67 -18.22
N ILE A 499 -1.77 3.28 -17.16
CA ILE A 499 -2.56 3.86 -16.06
C ILE A 499 -3.01 5.27 -16.42
N SER A 500 -4.32 5.54 -16.29
CA SER A 500 -4.88 6.90 -16.43
C SER A 500 -5.71 7.36 -15.23
N ASN A 501 -6.04 6.43 -14.32
CA ASN A 501 -6.90 6.67 -13.16
C ASN A 501 -6.30 6.05 -11.89
N LEU A 502 -6.28 6.82 -10.80
CA LEU A 502 -5.79 6.42 -9.46
C LEU A 502 -6.90 6.53 -8.38
N GLY A 503 -8.14 6.82 -8.79
CA GLY A 503 -9.23 7.26 -7.92
C GLY A 503 -10.17 6.18 -7.43
N GLU A 504 -10.19 5.00 -8.04
CA GLU A 504 -11.11 3.92 -7.69
C GLU A 504 -10.43 2.89 -6.77
N SER A 505 -10.94 2.74 -5.54
CA SER A 505 -10.51 1.70 -4.60
C SER A 505 -11.48 0.53 -4.60
N ARG A 506 -10.92 -0.68 -4.56
CA ARG A 506 -11.62 -1.95 -4.35
C ARG A 506 -11.39 -2.55 -2.95
N LYS A 507 -11.06 -1.71 -1.96
CA LYS A 507 -10.71 -2.18 -0.61
C LYS A 507 -11.80 -3.05 0.04
N ASP A 508 -13.06 -2.87 -0.39
CA ASP A 508 -14.22 -3.60 0.10
C ASP A 508 -14.87 -4.50 -0.95
N THR A 509 -14.27 -4.66 -2.14
CA THR A 509 -14.92 -5.39 -3.24
C THR A 509 -14.38 -6.78 -3.49
N LYS A 510 -15.38 -7.63 -3.68
CA LYS A 510 -15.37 -9.08 -3.71
C LYS A 510 -14.67 -9.56 -4.98
N ASP A 511 -14.53 -10.88 -5.08
CA ASP A 511 -14.25 -11.61 -6.32
C ASP A 511 -14.81 -10.95 -7.59
N SER A 512 -14.16 -11.27 -8.70
CA SER A 512 -14.26 -10.79 -10.09
C SER A 512 -15.66 -10.71 -10.76
N GLY A 513 -16.77 -10.67 -10.01
CA GLY A 513 -18.14 -10.62 -10.50
C GLY A 513 -19.08 -9.58 -9.89
N ASP A 514 -18.66 -8.72 -8.95
CA ASP A 514 -19.54 -7.67 -8.39
C ASP A 514 -19.60 -6.47 -9.37
N THR A 515 -20.75 -6.23 -10.01
CA THR A 515 -20.97 -5.15 -10.99
C THR A 515 -21.71 -3.94 -10.41
N ASN A 516 -21.93 -3.89 -9.09
CA ASN A 516 -22.84 -2.92 -8.49
C ASN A 516 -22.10 -1.87 -7.63
N TYR A 517 -21.47 -0.89 -8.29
CA TYR A 517 -20.73 0.19 -7.62
C TYR A 517 -21.51 1.51 -7.65
N SER A 518 -22.08 1.92 -6.51
CA SER A 518 -22.67 3.27 -6.34
C SER A 518 -22.49 3.87 -4.95
N THR A 519 -21.38 3.59 -4.25
CA THR A 519 -21.09 4.29 -2.98
C THR A 519 -19.62 4.71 -2.88
N ILE A 520 -19.38 5.98 -3.24
CA ILE A 520 -18.22 6.83 -2.97
C ILE A 520 -16.85 6.24 -3.39
N SER A 521 -16.46 6.57 -4.62
CA SER A 521 -15.11 6.35 -5.16
C SER A 521 -14.06 7.01 -4.24
N GLN A 522 -13.35 6.19 -3.47
CA GLN A 522 -12.20 6.62 -2.66
C GLN A 522 -10.92 6.24 -3.39
N SER A 523 -9.91 7.10 -3.35
CA SER A 523 -8.59 6.83 -3.94
C SER A 523 -8.01 5.48 -3.52
N VAL A 524 -7.35 4.78 -4.46
CA VAL A 524 -6.56 3.56 -4.18
C VAL A 524 -5.52 3.77 -3.08
N PHE A 525 -4.98 5.00 -2.97
CA PHE A 525 -3.91 5.36 -2.04
C PHE A 525 -4.39 5.77 -0.65
N LYS A 526 -5.70 5.89 -0.43
CA LYS A 526 -6.25 6.40 0.85
C LYS A 526 -5.71 5.66 2.08
N TYR A 527 -5.43 4.36 1.94
CA TYR A 527 -5.00 3.50 3.04
C TYR A 527 -3.54 3.03 2.92
N MET A 528 -2.81 3.45 1.88
CA MET A 528 -1.40 3.12 1.69
C MET A 528 -0.49 4.11 2.45
N THR A 529 -0.81 4.38 3.72
CA THR A 529 -0.14 5.43 4.51
C THR A 529 1.30 5.11 4.90
N ASN A 530 1.81 3.92 4.56
CA ASN A 530 3.20 3.52 4.77
C ASN A 530 4.08 3.71 3.53
N LEU A 531 3.50 4.07 2.38
CA LEU A 531 4.24 4.20 1.13
C LEU A 531 5.23 5.37 1.20
N THR A 532 6.50 5.08 0.97
CA THR A 532 7.62 6.05 0.97
C THR A 532 8.14 6.33 -0.43
N SER A 533 7.99 5.39 -1.36
CA SER A 533 8.41 5.55 -2.75
C SER A 533 7.30 5.13 -3.73
N LEU A 534 7.01 6.00 -4.70
CA LEU A 534 6.06 5.75 -5.78
C LEU A 534 6.66 6.16 -7.12
N ASP A 535 6.74 5.21 -8.05
CA ASP A 535 7.14 5.46 -9.43
C ASP A 535 5.95 5.24 -10.37
N LEU A 536 5.56 6.28 -11.10
CA LEU A 536 4.50 6.28 -12.12
C LEU A 536 5.04 6.69 -13.49
N SER A 537 6.37 6.79 -13.64
CA SER A 537 7.00 7.35 -14.83
C SER A 537 6.75 6.53 -16.08
N ASN A 538 7.01 7.15 -17.22
CA ASN A 538 7.18 6.48 -18.49
C ASN A 538 8.66 6.50 -18.87
N SER A 539 9.17 5.34 -19.26
CA SER A 539 10.33 5.27 -20.13
C SER A 539 10.02 5.96 -21.46
N ASN A 540 11.07 6.39 -22.15
CA ASN A 540 10.94 7.45 -23.13
C ASN A 540 9.93 7.11 -24.25
N GLY A 541 9.17 8.11 -24.70
CA GLY A 541 8.36 8.09 -25.92
C GLY A 541 7.08 7.24 -25.99
N SER A 542 6.71 6.47 -24.96
CA SER A 542 5.36 5.89 -24.86
C SER A 542 4.65 6.53 -23.66
N TYR A 543 3.70 7.44 -23.89
CA TYR A 543 2.82 8.01 -22.83
C TYR A 543 1.86 6.94 -22.30
N ARG A 544 2.39 5.81 -21.82
CA ARG A 544 1.60 4.66 -21.42
C ARG A 544 0.81 5.02 -20.16
N ASN A 545 1.49 5.52 -19.13
CA ASN A 545 0.84 6.15 -17.99
C ASN A 545 0.46 7.59 -18.36
N SER A 546 -0.83 7.87 -18.41
CA SER A 546 -1.41 9.18 -18.71
C SER A 546 -2.00 9.79 -17.43
N ILE A 547 -1.10 10.32 -16.59
CA ILE A 547 -1.46 10.86 -15.27
C ILE A 547 -1.79 12.34 -15.39
N SER A 548 -3.08 12.67 -15.43
CA SER A 548 -3.54 14.07 -15.46
C SER A 548 -3.54 14.73 -14.08
N SER A 549 -3.64 16.07 -14.04
CA SER A 549 -3.81 16.84 -12.80
C SER A 549 -4.93 16.36 -11.88
N SER A 550 -6.09 15.94 -12.42
CA SER A 550 -7.21 15.42 -11.60
C SER A 550 -6.91 14.05 -11.01
N THR A 551 -6.06 13.27 -11.68
CA THR A 551 -5.62 11.95 -11.22
C THR A 551 -4.64 12.10 -10.04
N LEU A 552 -3.84 13.16 -10.00
CA LEU A 552 -2.87 13.45 -8.94
C LEU A 552 -3.51 13.79 -7.58
N ASP A 553 -4.76 14.25 -7.55
CA ASP A 553 -5.52 14.53 -6.32
C ASP A 553 -5.59 13.31 -5.38
N ASN A 554 -5.44 12.12 -5.94
CA ASN A 554 -5.43 10.84 -5.24
C ASN A 554 -4.16 10.63 -4.40
N LEU A 555 -3.07 11.34 -4.68
CA LEU A 555 -1.81 11.19 -3.93
C LEU A 555 -1.82 11.93 -2.60
N GLN A 556 -2.79 12.82 -2.35
CA GLN A 556 -2.85 13.66 -1.13
C GLN A 556 -2.81 12.89 0.20
N TYR A 557 -3.12 11.59 0.18
CA TYR A 557 -3.13 10.72 1.36
C TYR A 557 -1.74 10.17 1.72
N LEU A 558 -0.78 10.23 0.79
CA LEU A 558 0.56 9.65 0.91
C LEU A 558 1.51 10.56 1.69
N THR A 559 1.13 10.98 2.90
CA THR A 559 1.87 11.97 3.69
C THR A 559 3.27 11.53 4.13
N LYS A 560 3.60 10.23 4.04
CA LYS A 560 4.95 9.68 4.30
C LYS A 560 5.82 9.57 3.04
N LEU A 561 5.30 9.92 1.86
CA LEU A 561 6.02 9.79 0.59
C LEU A 561 7.27 10.67 0.60
N THR A 562 8.43 10.06 0.36
CA THR A 562 9.74 10.73 0.25
C THR A 562 10.23 10.78 -1.18
N SER A 563 9.79 9.87 -2.05
CA SER A 563 10.16 9.81 -3.46
C SER A 563 8.94 9.68 -4.36
N LEU A 564 8.86 10.56 -5.37
CA LEU A 564 7.84 10.53 -6.40
C LEU A 564 8.49 10.73 -7.78
N ASN A 565 8.29 9.76 -8.67
CA ASN A 565 8.75 9.84 -10.05
C ASN A 565 7.55 9.89 -11.00
N LEU A 566 7.41 11.00 -11.72
CA LEU A 566 6.35 11.27 -12.69
C LEU A 566 6.90 11.51 -14.10
N LYS A 567 8.21 11.28 -14.32
CA LYS A 567 8.88 11.53 -15.59
C LYS A 567 8.06 11.01 -16.78
N GLY A 568 7.87 11.83 -17.80
CA GLY A 568 7.22 11.43 -19.06
C GLY A 568 5.69 11.24 -18.97
N THR A 569 5.04 11.68 -17.89
CA THR A 569 3.57 11.66 -17.75
C THR A 569 2.96 13.04 -18.04
N ASN A 570 1.74 13.15 -18.55
CA ASN A 570 1.15 14.46 -18.87
C ASN A 570 0.38 15.07 -17.68
N VAL A 571 1.13 15.61 -16.73
CA VAL A 571 0.60 16.15 -15.46
C VAL A 571 -0.10 17.50 -15.65
N GLY A 572 0.57 18.42 -16.36
CA GLY A 572 0.14 19.81 -16.52
C GLY A 572 0.21 20.64 -15.22
N SER A 573 -0.68 20.37 -14.25
CA SER A 573 -0.81 21.12 -12.99
C SER A 573 -0.50 20.27 -11.76
N LEU A 574 0.25 20.84 -10.82
CA LEU A 574 0.71 20.19 -9.58
C LEU A 574 -0.19 20.43 -8.35
N THR A 575 -1.39 21.00 -8.51
CA THR A 575 -2.23 21.64 -7.46
C THR A 575 -2.43 20.91 -6.14
N ASN A 576 -2.16 19.60 -6.04
CA ASN A 576 -2.35 18.80 -4.83
C ASN A 576 -1.06 18.19 -4.23
N LEU A 577 0.12 18.52 -4.77
CA LEU A 577 1.40 18.07 -4.21
C LEU A 577 1.82 18.83 -2.94
N GLU A 578 1.23 19.98 -2.65
CA GLU A 578 1.58 20.83 -1.49
C GLU A 578 1.46 20.11 -0.13
N LYS A 579 0.68 19.02 -0.07
CA LYS A 579 0.48 18.20 1.14
C LYS A 579 1.62 17.20 1.38
N LEU A 580 2.43 16.89 0.37
CA LEU A 580 3.50 15.88 0.43
C LEU A 580 4.78 16.48 1.02
N THR A 581 4.69 17.09 2.19
CA THR A 581 5.78 17.87 2.80
C THR A 581 7.05 17.07 3.14
N ASN A 582 6.98 15.73 3.16
CA ASN A 582 8.12 14.83 3.36
C ASN A 582 8.88 14.49 2.07
N LEU A 583 8.42 14.98 0.92
CA LEU A 583 9.04 14.68 -0.36
C LEU A 583 10.48 15.22 -0.41
N ALA A 584 11.43 14.33 -0.69
CA ALA A 584 12.86 14.60 -0.78
C ALA A 584 13.38 14.51 -2.21
N THR A 585 12.76 13.65 -3.02
CA THR A 585 13.07 13.46 -4.44
C THR A 585 11.79 13.57 -5.28
N LEU A 586 11.85 14.45 -6.29
CA LEU A 586 10.75 14.67 -7.23
C LEU A 586 11.32 14.73 -8.65
N ASN A 587 10.83 13.84 -9.52
CA ASN A 587 11.14 13.87 -10.94
C ASN A 587 9.88 14.21 -11.74
N LEU A 588 9.93 15.37 -12.39
CA LEU A 588 8.88 15.95 -13.23
C LEU A 588 9.37 16.14 -14.67
N SER A 589 10.50 15.55 -15.07
CA SER A 589 11.03 15.73 -16.41
C SER A 589 10.03 15.29 -17.48
N ASN A 590 9.82 16.14 -18.49
CA ASN A 590 8.91 15.88 -19.62
C ASN A 590 7.49 15.60 -19.12
N THR A 591 6.94 16.49 -18.27
CA THR A 591 5.58 16.38 -17.74
C THR A 591 4.59 17.45 -18.18
N GLU A 592 5.03 18.35 -19.06
CA GLU A 592 4.27 19.51 -19.54
C GLU A 592 3.84 20.42 -18.36
N VAL A 593 4.66 20.48 -17.31
CA VAL A 593 4.31 21.25 -16.11
C VAL A 593 4.44 22.75 -16.37
N SER A 594 3.35 23.48 -16.17
CA SER A 594 3.27 24.93 -16.45
C SER A 594 3.23 25.80 -15.21
N SER A 595 3.22 25.21 -14.01
CA SER A 595 3.22 25.97 -12.75
C SER A 595 3.86 25.20 -11.60
N LEU A 596 4.79 25.85 -10.91
CA LEU A 596 5.55 25.29 -9.79
C LEU A 596 5.02 25.72 -8.41
N ASP A 597 3.89 26.43 -8.34
CA ASP A 597 3.37 27.04 -7.10
C ASP A 597 3.16 26.04 -5.96
N SER A 598 2.84 24.79 -6.29
CA SER A 598 2.62 23.72 -5.31
C SER A 598 3.91 23.23 -4.65
N LEU A 599 5.08 23.57 -5.21
CA LEU A 599 6.39 23.16 -4.69
C LEU A 599 6.91 24.10 -3.58
N LYS A 600 6.38 25.32 -3.46
CA LYS A 600 6.95 26.40 -2.62
C LYS A 600 7.16 26.05 -1.12
N ASN A 601 6.45 25.05 -0.62
CA ASN A 601 6.49 24.61 0.78
C ASN A 601 7.13 23.23 0.98
N LEU A 602 7.63 22.60 -0.08
CA LEU A 602 8.27 21.27 -0.02
C LEU A 602 9.74 21.38 0.39
N ASN A 603 9.98 21.96 1.57
CA ASN A 603 11.32 22.33 2.06
C ASN A 603 12.28 21.15 2.27
N ASN A 604 11.78 19.91 2.26
CA ASN A 604 12.57 18.69 2.35
C ASN A 604 13.15 18.24 1.00
N LEU A 605 12.76 18.87 -0.12
CA LEU A 605 13.29 18.55 -1.44
C LEU A 605 14.79 18.77 -1.49
N THR A 606 15.50 17.73 -1.93
CA THR A 606 16.95 17.74 -2.19
C THR A 606 17.28 17.44 -3.66
N TYR A 607 16.36 16.78 -4.36
CA TYR A 607 16.44 16.45 -5.78
C TYR A 607 15.17 16.89 -6.48
N LEU A 608 15.34 17.73 -7.51
CA LEU A 608 14.27 18.17 -8.39
C LEU A 608 14.73 18.11 -9.85
N ASP A 609 14.03 17.35 -10.66
CA ASP A 609 14.23 17.30 -12.11
C ASP A 609 12.98 17.87 -12.81
N LEU A 610 13.18 18.95 -13.55
CA LEU A 610 12.17 19.70 -14.30
C LEU A 610 12.56 19.80 -15.79
N SER A 611 13.51 18.98 -16.24
CA SER A 611 14.05 19.10 -17.60
C SER A 611 13.07 18.62 -18.67
N ASN A 612 13.14 19.24 -19.85
CA ASN A 612 12.29 18.94 -21.00
C ASN A 612 10.82 19.34 -20.77
N ASP A 613 10.60 20.44 -20.05
CA ASP A 613 9.31 21.07 -19.81
C ASP A 613 9.36 22.48 -20.41
N ASP A 614 9.20 22.54 -21.75
CA ASP A 614 9.29 23.76 -22.56
C ASP A 614 8.29 24.87 -22.20
N SER A 615 7.36 24.60 -21.29
CA SER A 615 6.45 25.58 -20.69
C SER A 615 7.01 26.36 -19.50
N ILE A 616 8.18 25.99 -18.97
CA ILE A 616 8.79 26.66 -17.80
C ILE A 616 9.72 27.77 -18.27
N ASP A 617 9.42 29.01 -17.89
CA ASP A 617 10.30 30.16 -18.07
C ASP A 617 11.01 30.60 -16.78
N GLY A 618 11.83 31.66 -16.84
CA GLY A 618 12.56 32.13 -15.67
C GLY A 618 11.72 32.82 -14.60
N ASP A 619 10.48 33.27 -14.88
CA ASP A 619 9.54 33.76 -13.87
C ASP A 619 8.86 32.61 -13.10
N ASP A 620 8.65 31.47 -13.76
CA ASP A 620 8.07 30.27 -13.15
C ASP A 620 8.94 29.66 -12.07
N LEU A 621 10.24 30.01 -12.01
CA LEU A 621 11.17 29.57 -10.98
C LEU A 621 10.93 30.20 -9.60
N LYS A 622 10.08 31.23 -9.50
CA LYS A 622 9.80 31.95 -8.25
C LYS A 622 9.43 31.06 -7.05
N PRO A 623 8.62 30.00 -7.17
CA PRO A 623 8.30 29.09 -6.07
C PRO A 623 9.53 28.36 -5.50
N LEU A 624 10.59 28.19 -6.30
CA LEU A 624 11.80 27.47 -5.89
C LEU A 624 12.70 28.27 -4.95
N GLN A 625 12.56 29.59 -4.87
CA GLN A 625 13.49 30.48 -4.16
C GLN A 625 13.73 30.13 -2.67
N ASN A 626 12.77 29.46 -2.04
CA ASN A 626 12.83 29.06 -0.62
C ASN A 626 13.27 27.61 -0.40
N LEU A 627 13.44 26.82 -1.46
CA LEU A 627 13.85 25.42 -1.39
C LEU A 627 15.37 25.28 -1.19
N THR A 628 15.88 25.97 -0.17
CA THR A 628 17.32 26.09 0.13
C THR A 628 18.00 24.76 0.47
N GLY A 629 17.23 23.69 0.71
CA GLY A 629 17.72 22.32 0.89
C GLY A 629 18.11 21.60 -0.41
N LEU A 630 17.76 22.15 -1.58
CA LEU A 630 18.06 21.55 -2.87
C LEU A 630 19.57 21.37 -3.09
N LYS A 631 19.95 20.18 -3.55
CA LYS A 631 21.31 19.78 -3.93
C LYS A 631 21.43 19.49 -5.42
N TYR A 632 20.37 18.96 -6.01
CA TYR A 632 20.24 18.65 -7.42
C TYR A 632 19.05 19.40 -8.01
N LEU A 633 19.29 20.19 -9.05
CA LEU A 633 18.28 20.85 -9.85
C LEU A 633 18.61 20.68 -11.33
N ASN A 634 17.69 20.09 -12.09
CA ASN A 634 17.80 19.98 -13.54
C ASN A 634 16.70 20.79 -14.20
N LEU A 635 17.09 21.78 -15.00
CA LEU A 635 16.25 22.67 -15.79
C LEU A 635 16.71 22.67 -17.26
N ALA A 636 17.34 21.59 -17.72
CA ALA A 636 17.84 21.52 -19.09
C ALA A 636 16.69 21.36 -20.10
N ASN A 637 16.84 21.96 -21.28
CA ASN A 637 15.88 21.90 -22.39
C ASN A 637 14.48 22.47 -22.04
N ASP A 638 14.47 23.63 -21.38
CA ASP A 638 13.27 24.41 -21.03
C ASP A 638 13.33 25.80 -21.71
N ASP A 639 12.49 26.77 -21.32
CA ASP A 639 12.49 28.16 -21.84
C ASP A 639 12.97 29.18 -20.79
N VAL A 640 13.89 28.77 -19.91
CA VAL A 640 14.40 29.62 -18.81
C VAL A 640 15.30 30.73 -19.36
N ASP A 641 14.82 31.97 -19.33
CA ASP A 641 15.54 33.16 -19.81
C ASP A 641 16.38 33.87 -18.72
N LYS A 642 16.00 33.71 -17.44
CA LYS A 642 16.62 34.38 -16.29
C LYS A 642 16.65 33.49 -15.04
N LEU A 643 17.66 33.73 -14.19
CA LEU A 643 17.95 32.90 -13.00
C LEU A 643 17.71 33.61 -11.66
N THR A 644 17.00 34.74 -11.67
CA THR A 644 16.84 35.65 -10.51
C THR A 644 16.40 34.94 -9.23
N TYR A 645 15.56 33.92 -9.34
CA TYR A 645 15.00 33.20 -8.17
C TYR A 645 15.89 32.07 -7.65
N LEU A 646 17.01 31.77 -8.30
CA LEU A 646 17.94 30.73 -7.86
C LEU A 646 19.00 31.24 -6.88
N THR A 647 19.17 32.55 -6.71
CA THR A 647 20.26 33.16 -5.90
C THR A 647 20.38 32.61 -4.47
N GLY A 648 19.28 32.20 -3.85
CA GLY A 648 19.25 31.65 -2.49
C GLY A 648 19.61 30.16 -2.37
N LEU A 649 19.75 29.43 -3.49
CA LEU A 649 19.94 27.98 -3.52
C LEU A 649 21.42 27.58 -3.37
N THR A 650 22.06 28.08 -2.31
CA THR A 650 23.52 27.96 -2.12
C THR A 650 24.01 26.54 -1.81
N ASN A 651 23.09 25.60 -1.54
CA ASN A 651 23.40 24.19 -1.27
C ASN A 651 23.44 23.32 -2.54
N LEU A 652 23.15 23.90 -3.72
CA LEU A 652 23.24 23.19 -4.98
C LEU A 652 24.67 22.69 -5.21
N THR A 653 24.77 21.40 -5.50
CA THR A 653 25.98 20.72 -5.96
C THR A 653 25.88 20.30 -7.42
N THR A 654 24.65 20.16 -7.93
CA THR A 654 24.34 19.84 -9.32
C THR A 654 23.31 20.82 -9.85
N LEU A 655 23.62 21.49 -10.95
CA LEU A 655 22.71 22.38 -11.65
C LEU A 655 22.87 22.20 -13.16
N TYR A 656 21.79 21.80 -13.83
CA TYR A 656 21.75 21.66 -15.29
C TYR A 656 20.81 22.73 -15.89
N LEU A 657 21.29 23.43 -16.91
CA LEU A 657 20.69 24.59 -17.58
C LEU A 657 20.88 24.52 -19.10
N GLU A 658 21.38 23.41 -19.66
CA GLU A 658 21.62 23.28 -21.10
C GLU A 658 20.35 23.60 -21.90
N ASP A 659 20.53 24.09 -23.14
CA ASP A 659 19.44 24.30 -24.10
C ASP A 659 18.36 25.31 -23.63
N ASN A 660 18.72 26.28 -22.78
CA ASN A 660 17.88 27.41 -22.38
C ASN A 660 18.35 28.77 -22.96
N PRO A 661 17.46 29.76 -23.14
CA PRO A 661 17.80 31.11 -23.64
C PRO A 661 18.43 32.05 -22.59
N ILE A 662 19.32 31.55 -21.73
CA ILE A 662 19.91 32.32 -20.62
C ILE A 662 21.00 33.27 -21.14
N SER A 663 20.88 34.55 -20.79
CA SER A 663 21.87 35.58 -21.10
C SER A 663 22.67 36.08 -19.89
N ASP A 664 22.15 35.92 -18.67
CA ASP A 664 22.79 36.39 -17.43
C ASP A 664 22.87 35.30 -16.35
N TYR A 665 24.09 34.85 -16.05
CA TYR A 665 24.39 33.89 -14.99
C TYR A 665 24.81 34.55 -13.67
N THR A 666 24.81 35.88 -13.58
CA THR A 666 25.14 36.61 -12.33
C THR A 666 24.37 36.11 -11.10
N PRO A 667 23.07 35.78 -11.18
CA PRO A 667 22.29 35.33 -10.02
C PRO A 667 22.84 34.09 -9.30
N ILE A 668 23.57 33.22 -10.01
CA ILE A 668 24.07 31.95 -9.46
C ILE A 668 25.56 32.01 -9.07
N MET A 669 26.27 33.09 -9.44
CA MET A 669 27.70 33.29 -9.15
C MET A 669 28.11 33.03 -7.70
N PRO A 670 27.33 33.43 -6.66
CA PRO A 670 27.73 33.26 -5.27
C PRO A 670 28.04 31.82 -4.83
N TYR A 671 27.47 30.82 -5.51
CA TYR A 671 27.66 29.39 -5.19
C TYR A 671 28.14 28.57 -6.39
N THR A 672 28.54 29.20 -7.49
CA THR A 672 29.10 28.49 -8.66
C THR A 672 30.31 27.62 -8.33
N ASN A 673 31.06 27.91 -7.27
CA ASN A 673 32.18 27.10 -6.80
C ASN A 673 31.75 25.80 -6.11
N SER A 674 30.53 25.75 -5.58
CA SER A 674 29.93 24.57 -4.95
C SER A 674 29.31 23.60 -5.96
N LEU A 675 29.09 24.03 -7.20
CA LEU A 675 28.57 23.20 -8.29
C LEU A 675 29.67 22.26 -8.79
N TYR A 676 29.59 20.98 -8.39
CA TYR A 676 30.44 19.89 -8.85
C TYR A 676 30.02 19.42 -10.26
N TYR A 677 28.72 19.38 -10.53
CA TYR A 677 28.15 18.92 -11.80
C TYR A 677 27.31 20.03 -12.44
N ARG A 678 27.63 20.41 -13.68
CA ARG A 678 26.89 21.41 -14.44
C ARG A 678 27.19 21.37 -15.94
N ASP A 679 26.21 21.69 -16.76
CA ASP A 679 26.27 21.61 -18.23
C ASP A 679 26.41 22.99 -18.93
N PHE A 680 26.73 24.03 -18.16
CA PHE A 680 26.89 25.41 -18.65
C PHE A 680 28.23 26.02 -18.23
N ASP A 681 28.67 27.03 -18.98
CA ASP A 681 29.90 27.75 -18.71
C ASP A 681 29.67 29.15 -18.16
N ILE A 682 30.52 29.51 -17.19
CA ILE A 682 30.57 30.81 -16.53
C ILE A 682 31.91 31.52 -16.76
N SER A 683 32.85 30.90 -17.49
CA SER A 683 34.22 31.37 -17.66
C SER A 683 34.31 32.70 -18.42
N SER A 684 33.39 32.92 -19.37
CA SER A 684 33.25 34.17 -20.13
C SER A 684 32.81 35.38 -19.29
N MET A 685 32.29 35.16 -18.08
CA MET A 685 31.78 36.21 -17.19
C MET A 685 32.74 36.56 -16.04
N SER A 686 33.80 35.77 -15.86
CA SER A 686 34.91 36.17 -14.99
C SER A 686 35.84 37.09 -15.79
N SER A 687 36.35 38.15 -15.18
CA SER A 687 37.32 39.06 -15.80
C SER A 687 38.65 38.38 -16.20
N ASP A 688 38.81 37.08 -16.00
CA ASP A 688 39.90 36.26 -16.53
C ASP A 688 39.66 35.95 -18.02
N ALA A 689 39.69 36.98 -18.85
CA ALA A 689 39.65 36.88 -20.31
C ALA A 689 40.98 36.32 -20.89
N ALA A 690 41.44 35.16 -20.40
CA ALA A 690 42.78 34.62 -20.69
C ALA A 690 42.79 33.32 -21.53
N TYR A 691 41.66 32.90 -22.12
CA TYR A 691 41.59 31.68 -22.92
C TYR A 691 41.53 31.93 -24.44
N SER A 692 41.88 33.12 -24.91
CA SER A 692 41.73 33.47 -26.34
C SER A 692 43.00 33.38 -27.18
N GLN A 693 44.11 32.79 -26.71
CA GLN A 693 45.31 32.57 -27.54
C GLN A 693 45.96 31.20 -27.29
N ASP A 694 45.96 30.39 -28.35
CA ASP A 694 46.30 28.95 -28.45
C ASP A 694 47.66 28.54 -27.82
N THR A 695 48.63 29.44 -27.75
CA THR A 695 49.97 29.15 -27.20
C THR A 695 50.09 29.40 -25.69
N ALA A 696 49.33 30.34 -25.12
CA ALA A 696 49.39 30.65 -23.69
C ALA A 696 48.66 29.60 -22.84
N ILE A 697 47.62 28.98 -23.40
CA ILE A 697 46.81 27.95 -22.73
C ILE A 697 47.64 26.68 -22.50
N SER A 698 48.44 26.25 -23.48
CA SER A 698 49.30 25.06 -23.31
C SER A 698 50.31 25.24 -22.18
N ASP A 699 50.97 26.40 -22.10
CA ASP A 699 51.95 26.69 -21.06
C ASP A 699 51.30 26.90 -19.68
N GLN A 700 50.12 27.52 -19.62
CA GLN A 700 49.38 27.72 -18.39
C GLN A 700 48.83 26.40 -17.84
N VAL A 701 48.24 25.55 -18.70
CA VAL A 701 47.77 24.20 -18.34
C VAL A 701 48.94 23.30 -17.91
N LYS A 702 50.09 23.36 -18.60
CA LYS A 702 51.32 22.67 -18.18
C LYS A 702 51.80 23.12 -16.81
N ASN A 703 51.77 24.43 -16.52
CA ASN A 703 52.16 24.98 -15.22
C ASN A 703 51.17 24.59 -14.10
N GLU A 704 49.86 24.63 -14.36
CA GLU A 704 48.83 24.20 -13.41
C GLU A 704 48.93 22.71 -13.10
N ILE A 705 49.16 21.86 -14.12
CA ILE A 705 49.38 20.41 -13.95
C ILE A 705 50.72 20.10 -13.24
N ALA A 706 51.80 20.82 -13.56
CA ALA A 706 53.08 20.66 -12.87
C ALA A 706 53.01 21.04 -11.38
N ASN A 707 52.20 22.06 -11.05
CA ASN A 707 51.94 22.46 -9.67
C ASN A 707 51.14 21.41 -8.88
N LEU A 708 50.21 20.69 -9.51
CA LEU A 708 49.54 19.54 -8.89
C LEU A 708 50.50 18.39 -8.59
N GLY A 709 51.34 18.02 -9.56
CA GLY A 709 52.32 16.94 -9.40
C GLY A 709 53.28 17.24 -8.25
N SER A 710 53.67 18.52 -8.11
CA SER A 710 54.50 19.01 -7.01
C SER A 710 53.78 18.96 -5.65
N HIS A 711 52.46 19.20 -5.62
CA HIS A 711 51.65 19.10 -4.41
C HIS A 711 51.34 17.64 -4.00
N TYR A 712 51.12 16.76 -4.97
CA TYR A 712 50.92 15.31 -4.76
C TYR A 712 52.14 14.65 -4.10
N LEU A 713 53.34 14.99 -4.57
CA LEU A 713 54.61 14.53 -3.98
C LEU A 713 54.83 15.09 -2.56
N LYS A 714 54.36 16.31 -2.28
CA LYS A 714 54.44 16.91 -0.92
C LYS A 714 53.45 16.31 0.07
N ASN A 715 52.34 15.73 -0.38
CA ASN A 715 51.29 15.16 0.46
C ASN A 715 51.33 13.61 0.54
N ASN A 716 52.51 13.00 0.46
CA ASN A 716 52.71 11.54 0.60
C ASN A 716 51.80 10.68 -0.30
N GLY A 717 51.51 11.12 -1.52
CA GLY A 717 50.66 10.36 -2.45
C GLY A 717 49.16 10.41 -2.14
N THR A 718 48.73 11.33 -1.26
CA THR A 718 47.31 11.58 -0.98
C THR A 718 46.85 12.83 -1.73
N TYR A 719 45.90 12.68 -2.66
CA TYR A 719 45.25 13.80 -3.32
C TYR A 719 44.31 14.51 -2.35
N ASN A 720 44.52 15.82 -2.14
CA ASN A 720 43.60 16.66 -1.40
C ASN A 720 42.52 17.19 -2.36
N TYR A 721 41.27 16.76 -2.17
CA TYR A 721 40.12 17.14 -3.02
C TYR A 721 39.92 18.67 -3.11
N SER A 722 40.39 19.43 -2.11
CA SER A 722 40.32 20.91 -2.15
C SER A 722 41.28 21.58 -3.14
N ASP A 723 42.36 20.90 -3.55
CA ASP A 723 43.27 21.38 -4.60
C ASP A 723 42.79 20.98 -6.00
N TYR A 724 42.03 19.89 -6.11
CA TYR A 724 41.33 19.46 -7.33
C TYR A 724 40.27 20.49 -7.78
N ASN A 725 39.58 21.14 -6.83
CA ASN A 725 38.64 22.24 -7.11
C ASN A 725 39.27 23.48 -7.79
N LYS A 726 40.60 23.57 -7.87
CA LYS A 726 41.31 24.65 -8.56
C LYS A 726 41.60 24.33 -10.03
N LEU A 727 41.52 23.06 -10.42
CA LEU A 727 41.62 22.63 -11.81
C LEU A 727 40.25 22.77 -12.46
N ARG A 728 40.17 23.67 -13.43
CA ARG A 728 38.93 23.98 -14.15
C ARG A 728 38.58 22.89 -15.18
N PHE A 729 38.43 21.62 -14.76
CA PHE A 729 37.92 20.53 -15.61
C PHE A 729 36.55 20.07 -15.10
N ARG A 730 35.53 20.91 -15.29
CA ARG A 730 34.14 20.57 -14.92
C ARG A 730 33.51 19.69 -15.98
N VAL A 731 32.72 18.71 -15.56
CA VAL A 731 31.95 17.82 -16.45
C VAL A 731 30.91 18.67 -17.18
N LEU A 732 31.14 19.01 -18.46
CA LEU A 732 30.23 19.78 -19.31
C LEU A 732 28.99 18.99 -19.71
N TYR A 733 29.02 17.67 -19.58
CA TYR A 733 27.94 16.80 -20.00
C TYR A 733 27.87 15.55 -19.15
N HIS A 734 26.73 15.32 -18.52
CA HIS A 734 26.44 14.07 -17.87
C HIS A 734 25.57 13.23 -18.81
N PRO A 735 26.02 12.02 -19.19
CA PRO A 735 25.24 11.20 -20.10
C PRO A 735 23.92 10.76 -19.48
N TYR A 736 22.87 10.83 -20.29
CA TYR A 736 21.60 10.18 -20.00
C TYR A 736 21.75 8.66 -20.17
N ALA A 737 20.86 7.88 -19.57
CA ALA A 737 20.84 6.42 -19.72
C ALA A 737 20.89 5.99 -21.20
N SER A 738 21.60 4.91 -21.52
CA SER A 738 21.74 4.42 -22.89
C SER A 738 20.37 4.20 -23.54
N GLY A 739 20.17 4.70 -24.77
CA GLY A 739 18.89 4.61 -25.46
C GLY A 739 17.88 5.69 -25.08
N SER A 740 18.29 6.72 -24.33
CA SER A 740 17.39 7.83 -23.94
C SER A 740 16.72 8.54 -25.12
N TYR A 741 17.26 8.42 -26.34
CA TYR A 741 16.67 9.07 -27.51
C TYR A 741 15.96 8.10 -28.46
N ASN A 742 15.98 6.79 -28.19
CA ASN A 742 15.46 5.76 -29.09
C ASN A 742 13.99 5.98 -29.43
N ASP A 743 13.17 6.31 -28.44
CA ASP A 743 11.72 6.43 -28.63
C ASP A 743 11.34 7.76 -29.28
N THR A 744 12.07 8.84 -28.98
CA THR A 744 11.93 10.10 -29.73
C THR A 744 12.30 9.88 -31.19
N LEU A 745 13.36 9.10 -31.46
CA LEU A 745 13.78 8.75 -32.80
C LEU A 745 12.77 7.83 -33.49
N ALA A 746 12.14 6.90 -32.77
CA ALA A 746 11.08 6.04 -33.27
C ALA A 746 9.83 6.84 -33.63
N ARG A 747 9.36 7.72 -32.73
CA ARG A 747 8.20 8.60 -32.96
C ARG A 747 8.43 9.52 -34.16
N LEU A 748 9.60 10.14 -34.25
CA LEU A 748 9.91 11.00 -35.39
C LEU A 748 10.02 10.21 -36.70
N LYS A 749 10.50 8.96 -36.67
CA LYS A 749 10.48 8.06 -37.83
C LYS A 749 9.05 7.68 -38.24
N GLU A 750 8.17 7.40 -37.28
CA GLU A 750 6.75 7.16 -37.55
C GLU A 750 6.04 8.39 -38.11
N GLU A 751 6.30 9.58 -37.55
CA GLU A 751 5.80 10.86 -38.06
C GLU A 751 6.31 11.13 -39.49
N LYS A 752 7.60 10.88 -39.74
CA LYS A 752 8.20 10.92 -41.08
C LYS A 752 7.51 9.97 -42.04
N ASP A 753 7.27 8.73 -41.64
CA ASP A 753 6.61 7.72 -42.47
C ASP A 753 5.16 8.11 -42.77
N TRP A 754 4.45 8.66 -41.78
CA TRP A 754 3.10 9.20 -41.95
C TRP A 754 3.04 10.38 -42.91
N LEU A 755 3.95 11.36 -42.77
CA LEU A 755 4.06 12.50 -43.69
C LEU A 755 4.37 12.04 -45.13
N ASN A 756 5.30 11.09 -45.28
CA ASN A 756 5.60 10.48 -46.57
C ASN A 756 4.40 9.75 -47.18
N GLN A 757 3.63 8.99 -46.39
CA GLN A 757 2.41 8.36 -46.87
C GLN A 757 1.36 9.39 -47.32
N LYS A 758 1.24 10.52 -46.61
CA LYS A 758 0.32 11.61 -46.97
C LYS A 758 0.69 12.26 -48.32
N ILE A 759 1.98 12.37 -48.63
CA ILE A 759 2.46 12.81 -49.95
C ILE A 759 2.14 11.76 -51.03
N ILE A 760 2.37 10.48 -50.75
CA ILE A 760 2.17 9.37 -51.69
C ILE A 760 0.68 9.16 -52.04
N LEU A 761 -0.22 9.28 -51.08
CA LEU A 761 -1.67 9.08 -51.27
C LEU A 761 -2.32 10.15 -52.18
N GLY A 762 -1.68 11.31 -52.35
CA GLY A 762 -2.16 12.39 -53.23
C GLY A 762 -3.40 13.12 -52.70
N GLY A 763 -3.96 14.03 -53.51
CA GLY A 763 -5.18 14.78 -53.17
C GLY A 763 -4.97 16.08 -52.38
N LEU A 764 -3.72 16.45 -52.09
CA LEU A 764 -3.36 17.72 -51.46
C LEU A 764 -3.38 18.88 -52.46
N SER A 765 -3.86 20.05 -52.05
CA SER A 765 -3.64 21.31 -52.78
C SER A 765 -2.15 21.69 -52.78
N ALA A 766 -1.73 22.58 -53.69
CA ALA A 766 -0.34 23.04 -53.76
C ALA A 766 0.16 23.67 -52.44
N SER A 767 -0.72 24.34 -51.70
CA SER A 767 -0.45 24.91 -50.38
C SER A 767 -0.31 23.85 -49.29
N GLU A 768 -1.17 22.83 -49.29
CA GLU A 768 -1.09 21.73 -48.32
C GLU A 768 0.13 20.84 -48.56
N LEU A 769 0.48 20.59 -49.83
CA LEU A 769 1.69 19.86 -50.19
C LEU A 769 2.96 20.63 -49.77
N ARG A 770 2.96 21.96 -49.87
CA ARG A 770 4.07 22.78 -49.37
C ARG A 770 4.20 22.64 -47.85
N ASN A 771 3.11 22.81 -47.10
CA ASN A 771 3.14 22.67 -45.63
C ASN A 771 3.61 21.27 -45.19
N VAL A 772 3.12 20.21 -45.83
CA VAL A 772 3.53 18.83 -45.52
C VAL A 772 5.02 18.59 -45.82
N ASN A 773 5.58 19.20 -46.86
CA ASN A 773 7.02 19.12 -47.15
C ASN A 773 7.88 19.94 -46.17
N ASP A 774 7.37 21.08 -45.69
CA ASP A 774 8.02 21.88 -44.66
C ASP A 774 8.04 21.13 -43.32
N ASP A 775 6.92 20.51 -42.93
CA ASP A 775 6.80 19.63 -41.77
C ASP A 775 7.76 18.42 -41.89
N LEU A 776 7.82 17.78 -43.07
CA LEU A 776 8.72 16.66 -43.33
C LEU A 776 10.19 17.07 -43.16
N SER A 777 10.58 18.22 -43.74
CA SER A 777 11.94 18.74 -43.60
C SER A 777 12.29 19.07 -42.15
N SER A 778 11.33 19.59 -41.38
CA SER A 778 11.47 19.85 -39.95
C SER A 778 11.69 18.55 -39.16
N VAL A 779 10.87 17.52 -39.42
CA VAL A 779 11.00 16.20 -38.78
C VAL A 779 12.33 15.54 -39.14
N GLU A 780 12.75 15.56 -40.40
CA GLU A 780 14.03 15.00 -40.85
C GLU A 780 15.24 15.68 -40.17
N ASN A 781 15.17 17.01 -40.03
CA ASN A 781 16.16 17.79 -39.29
C ASN A 781 16.23 17.38 -37.81
N LYS A 782 15.08 17.21 -37.15
CA LYS A 782 15.01 16.73 -35.75
C LYS A 782 15.58 15.32 -35.61
N ILE A 783 15.27 14.40 -36.52
CA ILE A 783 15.83 13.05 -36.56
C ILE A 783 17.36 13.11 -36.64
N ALA A 784 17.91 13.95 -37.52
CA ALA A 784 19.36 14.07 -37.71
C ALA A 784 20.05 14.61 -36.44
N ASP A 785 19.50 15.64 -35.81
CA ASP A 785 20.06 16.26 -34.61
C ASP A 785 20.05 15.29 -33.42
N ILE A 786 18.91 14.62 -33.21
CA ILE A 786 18.72 13.66 -32.12
C ILE A 786 19.58 12.42 -32.33
N SER A 787 19.71 11.93 -33.56
CA SER A 787 20.61 10.80 -33.86
C SER A 787 22.05 11.11 -33.49
N LYS A 788 22.52 12.33 -33.78
CA LYS A 788 23.88 12.76 -33.39
C LYS A 788 24.01 12.90 -31.87
N LYS A 789 22.97 13.45 -31.20
CA LYS A 789 22.93 13.58 -29.73
C LYS A 789 22.99 12.20 -29.06
N ASP A 790 22.27 11.21 -29.59
CA ASP A 790 22.25 9.85 -29.06
C ASP A 790 23.59 9.12 -29.21
N VAL A 791 24.27 9.30 -30.36
CA VAL A 791 25.63 8.78 -30.57
C VAL A 791 26.60 9.38 -29.56
N MET A 792 26.58 10.70 -29.40
CA MET A 792 27.42 11.39 -28.40
C MET A 792 27.08 10.91 -26.98
N ASN A 793 25.80 10.81 -26.64
CA ASN A 793 25.34 10.36 -25.33
C ASN A 793 25.80 8.94 -25.02
N THR A 794 25.71 8.04 -26.00
CA THR A 794 26.17 6.65 -25.88
C THR A 794 27.68 6.59 -25.63
N GLN A 795 28.47 7.41 -26.33
CA GLN A 795 29.91 7.51 -26.11
C GLN A 795 30.23 8.06 -24.72
N ALA A 796 29.55 9.11 -24.29
CA ALA A 796 29.71 9.68 -22.95
C ALA A 796 29.29 8.70 -21.85
N ALA A 797 28.21 7.93 -22.03
CA ALA A 797 27.75 6.91 -21.09
C ALA A 797 28.75 5.76 -20.93
N ASP A 798 29.36 5.30 -22.03
CA ASP A 798 30.42 4.30 -21.98
C ASP A 798 31.64 4.82 -21.20
N LEU A 799 32.04 6.06 -21.44
CA LEU A 799 33.10 6.72 -20.67
C LEU A 799 32.73 6.88 -19.19
N ASP A 800 31.48 7.25 -18.86
CA ASP A 800 31.04 7.40 -17.47
C ASP A 800 31.00 6.05 -16.73
N ASN A 801 30.65 4.95 -17.41
CA ASN A 801 30.81 3.60 -16.87
C ASN A 801 32.29 3.22 -16.64
N GLN A 802 33.19 3.64 -17.53
CA GLN A 802 34.64 3.49 -17.31
C GLN A 802 35.11 4.34 -16.12
N LEU A 803 34.56 5.54 -15.94
CA LEU A 803 34.86 6.43 -14.81
C LEU A 803 34.48 5.76 -13.49
N ALA A 804 33.27 5.20 -13.42
CA ALA A 804 32.73 4.53 -12.23
C ALA A 804 33.54 3.27 -11.82
N SER A 805 34.26 2.65 -12.76
CA SER A 805 35.09 1.46 -12.53
C SER A 805 36.58 1.77 -12.33
N SER A 806 36.98 3.03 -12.42
CA SER A 806 38.38 3.46 -12.24
C SER A 806 38.70 3.75 -10.77
N TYR A 807 39.90 3.35 -10.32
CA TYR A 807 40.39 3.58 -8.95
C TYR A 807 41.58 4.56 -8.89
N ASN A 808 42.03 5.04 -10.05
CA ASN A 808 43.18 5.94 -10.18
C ASN A 808 42.71 7.33 -10.60
N ALA A 809 43.02 8.34 -9.80
CA ALA A 809 42.66 9.74 -10.07
C ALA A 809 43.12 10.24 -11.45
N LYS A 810 44.27 9.78 -11.95
CA LYS A 810 44.77 10.15 -13.29
C LYS A 810 43.93 9.56 -14.42
N ASP A 811 43.49 8.31 -14.25
CA ASP A 811 42.69 7.63 -15.26
C ASP A 811 41.25 8.17 -15.24
N MET A 812 40.71 8.48 -14.05
CA MET A 812 39.45 9.21 -13.91
C MET A 812 39.49 10.56 -14.63
N GLU A 813 40.59 11.32 -14.48
CA GLU A 813 40.74 12.63 -15.13
C GLU A 813 40.79 12.53 -16.65
N LYS A 814 41.50 11.53 -17.19
CA LYS A 814 41.51 11.25 -18.63
C LYS A 814 40.11 10.94 -19.15
N ILE A 815 39.31 10.20 -18.37
CA ILE A 815 37.95 9.82 -18.75
C ILE A 815 37.02 11.04 -18.71
N VAL A 816 37.07 11.86 -17.65
CA VAL A 816 36.31 13.11 -17.54
C VAL A 816 36.64 14.06 -18.69
N ASN A 817 37.92 14.23 -19.01
CA ASN A 817 38.36 15.08 -20.12
C ASN A 817 37.84 14.57 -21.48
N LYS A 818 37.77 13.24 -21.68
CA LYS A 818 37.18 12.64 -22.88
C LYS A 818 35.68 12.88 -22.97
N ILE A 819 34.93 12.74 -21.88
CA ILE A 819 33.49 13.04 -21.85
C ILE A 819 33.25 14.49 -22.29
N ASN A 820 34.00 15.41 -21.71
CA ASN A 820 33.92 16.83 -22.03
C ASN A 820 34.26 17.16 -23.48
N TYR A 821 35.32 16.55 -24.00
CA TYR A 821 35.71 16.71 -25.41
C TYR A 821 34.62 16.17 -26.35
N THR A 822 34.13 14.96 -26.09
CA THR A 822 33.08 14.30 -26.89
C THR A 822 31.83 15.16 -26.97
N TYR A 823 31.42 15.77 -25.86
CA TYR A 823 30.29 16.69 -25.83
C TYR A 823 30.57 18.01 -26.57
N ALA A 824 31.73 18.63 -26.33
CA ALA A 824 32.09 19.89 -26.98
C ALA A 824 32.20 19.74 -28.50
N ASP A 825 32.73 18.61 -28.98
CA ASP A 825 32.84 18.26 -30.40
C ASP A 825 31.45 18.12 -31.04
N TYR A 826 30.54 17.38 -30.40
CA TYR A 826 29.15 17.26 -30.84
C TYR A 826 28.44 18.62 -30.92
N ARG A 827 28.54 19.46 -29.88
CA ARG A 827 27.86 20.76 -29.84
C ARG A 827 28.41 21.72 -30.90
N TYR A 828 29.72 21.73 -31.10
CA TYR A 828 30.35 22.48 -32.20
C TYR A 828 29.75 22.09 -33.56
N ASP A 829 29.64 20.79 -33.83
CA ASP A 829 29.06 20.28 -35.08
C ASP A 829 27.55 20.56 -35.20
N TYR A 830 26.80 20.47 -34.09
CA TYR A 830 25.38 20.82 -34.03
C TYR A 830 25.15 22.28 -34.39
N TYR A 831 25.84 23.21 -33.75
CA TYR A 831 25.66 24.64 -34.01
C TYR A 831 26.11 25.05 -35.41
N ARG A 832 27.15 24.42 -35.97
CA ARG A 832 27.51 24.61 -37.38
C ARG A 832 26.37 24.20 -38.32
N THR A 833 25.77 23.04 -38.05
CA THR A 833 24.59 22.57 -38.82
C THR A 833 23.40 23.52 -38.65
N LEU A 834 23.21 24.10 -37.47
CA LEU A 834 22.17 25.09 -37.21
C LEU A 834 22.41 26.41 -37.97
N VAL A 835 23.65 26.91 -38.02
CA VAL A 835 24.02 28.08 -38.83
C VAL A 835 23.72 27.87 -40.31
N ASP A 836 24.03 26.68 -40.85
CA ASP A 836 23.73 26.33 -42.24
C ASP A 836 22.21 26.33 -42.49
N ARG A 837 21.43 25.72 -41.60
CA ARG A 837 19.96 25.72 -41.68
C ARG A 837 19.36 27.12 -41.59
N CYS A 838 19.76 27.91 -40.60
CA CYS A 838 19.31 29.30 -40.46
C CYS A 838 19.70 30.14 -41.69
N THR A 839 20.86 29.90 -42.29
CA THR A 839 21.27 30.60 -43.52
C THR A 839 20.36 30.27 -44.69
N ASN A 840 19.99 28.99 -44.87
CA ASN A 840 19.03 28.58 -45.91
C ASN A 840 17.61 29.14 -45.64
N ASP A 841 17.16 29.12 -44.39
CA ASP A 841 15.86 29.69 -43.99
C ASP A 841 15.80 31.20 -44.27
N ILE A 842 16.86 31.94 -43.90
CA ILE A 842 16.99 33.37 -44.18
C ILE A 842 16.89 33.64 -45.68
N GLN A 843 17.64 32.91 -46.51
CA GLN A 843 17.58 33.07 -47.97
C GLN A 843 16.19 32.77 -48.54
N SER A 844 15.52 31.73 -48.03
CA SER A 844 14.15 31.37 -48.44
C SER A 844 13.14 32.45 -48.06
N ILE A 845 13.19 32.96 -46.82
CA ILE A 845 12.29 34.01 -46.33
C ILE A 845 12.52 35.32 -47.11
N GLU A 846 13.78 35.69 -47.36
CA GLU A 846 14.12 36.88 -48.17
C GLU A 846 13.57 36.77 -49.60
N ALA A 847 13.69 35.59 -50.24
CA ALA A 847 13.12 35.34 -51.56
C ALA A 847 11.58 35.42 -51.54
N GLN A 848 10.91 34.92 -50.50
CA GLN A 848 9.45 35.02 -50.35
C GLN A 848 8.99 36.47 -50.20
N ILE A 849 9.68 37.27 -49.38
CA ILE A 849 9.42 38.71 -49.22
C ILE A 849 9.57 39.43 -50.56
N GLN A 850 10.61 39.10 -51.33
CA GLN A 850 10.86 39.70 -52.65
C GLN A 850 9.74 39.37 -53.66
N VAL A 851 9.27 38.12 -53.70
CA VAL A 851 8.18 37.70 -54.60
C VAL A 851 6.86 38.40 -54.27
N ILE A 852 6.50 38.51 -52.99
CA ILE A 852 5.28 39.20 -52.56
C ILE A 852 5.38 40.70 -52.85
N GLY A 853 6.55 41.30 -52.66
CA GLY A 853 6.81 42.71 -52.98
C GLY A 853 6.64 43.06 -54.47
N LEU A 854 6.84 42.10 -55.38
CA LEU A 854 6.68 42.28 -56.83
C LEU A 854 5.22 42.19 -57.32
N GLN A 855 4.27 41.65 -56.52
CA GLN A 855 2.87 41.43 -56.93
C GLN A 855 1.92 42.63 -56.70
N GLY A 856 2.39 43.72 -56.09
CA GLY A 856 1.64 44.98 -55.93
C GLY A 856 0.62 45.00 -54.76
N PRO A 857 0.10 46.19 -54.38
CA PRO A 857 -0.48 46.45 -53.04
C PRO A 857 -1.86 45.83 -52.76
N GLY A 858 -2.42 45.04 -53.68
CA GLY A 858 -3.80 44.52 -53.61
C GLY A 858 -3.96 43.12 -53.01
N TYR A 859 -2.88 42.38 -52.79
CA TYR A 859 -2.90 41.00 -52.26
C TYR A 859 -2.53 40.98 -50.77
N GLY A 860 -3.45 41.32 -49.87
CA GLY A 860 -3.38 41.01 -48.43
C GLY A 860 -2.06 41.34 -47.67
N GLY A 861 -1.27 42.29 -48.16
CA GLY A 861 0.19 42.23 -48.07
C GLY A 861 0.88 42.75 -46.80
N SER A 862 0.21 43.45 -45.88
CA SER A 862 0.91 43.98 -44.68
C SER A 862 1.18 42.89 -43.64
N ASN A 863 0.13 42.22 -43.14
CA ASN A 863 0.26 41.26 -42.04
C ASN A 863 1.15 40.04 -42.39
N THR A 864 1.14 39.58 -43.65
CA THR A 864 1.97 38.45 -44.08
C THR A 864 3.45 38.85 -44.22
N ILE A 865 3.74 40.04 -44.77
CA ILE A 865 5.11 40.56 -44.85
C ILE A 865 5.66 40.82 -43.45
N ASP A 866 4.85 41.37 -42.54
CA ASP A 866 5.29 41.65 -41.17
C ASP A 866 5.57 40.36 -40.39
N ARG A 867 4.78 39.30 -40.59
CA ARG A 867 5.09 37.95 -40.08
C ARG A 867 6.41 37.42 -40.65
N LEU A 868 6.62 37.50 -41.96
CA LEU A 868 7.86 37.04 -42.60
C LEU A 868 9.08 37.85 -42.13
N ARG A 869 8.93 39.16 -41.88
CA ARG A 869 9.98 39.99 -41.28
C ARG A 869 10.31 39.59 -39.86
N ASN A 870 9.30 39.36 -39.03
CA ASN A 870 9.52 38.87 -37.66
C ASN A 870 10.23 37.50 -37.66
N MET A 871 9.82 36.58 -38.55
CA MET A 871 10.51 35.31 -38.74
C MET A 871 11.96 35.49 -39.21
N LEU A 872 12.21 36.42 -40.15
CA LEU A 872 13.55 36.75 -40.64
C LEU A 872 14.45 37.29 -39.51
N ASP A 873 13.92 38.21 -38.70
CA ASP A 873 14.66 38.78 -37.57
C ASP A 873 14.95 37.73 -36.50
N GLN A 874 14.01 36.84 -36.22
CA GLN A 874 14.23 35.72 -35.31
C GLN A 874 15.32 34.77 -35.85
N LYS A 875 15.24 34.36 -37.12
CA LYS A 875 16.24 33.47 -37.73
C LYS A 875 17.64 34.07 -37.78
N LYS A 876 17.75 35.41 -37.89
CA LYS A 876 19.03 36.12 -37.76
C LYS A 876 19.58 36.03 -36.34
N LYS A 877 18.75 36.29 -35.32
CA LYS A 877 19.15 36.13 -33.91
C LYS A 877 19.58 34.69 -33.60
N ASP A 878 18.83 33.70 -34.07
CA ASP A 878 19.17 32.28 -33.88
C ASP A 878 20.52 31.95 -34.51
N LYS A 879 20.80 32.49 -35.71
CA LYS A 879 22.08 32.33 -36.40
C LYS A 879 23.23 32.99 -35.65
N ASP A 880 23.03 34.21 -35.13
CA ASP A 880 24.06 34.92 -34.38
C ASP A 880 24.38 34.17 -33.08
N LEU A 881 23.36 33.75 -32.33
CA LEU A 881 23.52 32.91 -31.14
C LEU A 881 24.26 31.60 -31.45
N ALA A 882 23.86 30.90 -32.51
CA ALA A 882 24.53 29.68 -32.93
C ALA A 882 26.00 29.93 -33.29
N SER A 883 26.31 31.07 -33.90
CA SER A 883 27.68 31.47 -34.26
C SER A 883 28.54 31.73 -33.03
N ASP A 884 28.00 32.42 -32.03
CA ASP A 884 28.66 32.63 -30.73
C ASP A 884 28.94 31.29 -30.02
N LYS A 885 27.96 30.37 -30.07
CA LYS A 885 28.12 29.01 -29.51
C LYS A 885 29.18 28.20 -30.25
N ILE A 886 29.31 28.30 -31.58
CA ILE A 886 30.40 27.67 -32.34
C ILE A 886 31.76 28.11 -31.79
N THR A 887 31.98 29.42 -31.63
CA THR A 887 33.24 29.95 -31.07
C THR A 887 33.50 29.43 -29.66
N MET A 888 32.47 29.40 -28.81
CA MET A 888 32.57 28.88 -27.45
C MET A 888 32.96 27.40 -27.42
N TYR A 889 32.27 26.53 -28.16
CA TYR A 889 32.55 25.10 -28.16
C TYR A 889 33.85 24.74 -28.89
N ASP A 890 34.29 25.53 -29.87
CA ASP A 890 35.60 25.35 -30.50
C ASP A 890 36.75 25.61 -29.51
N ASN A 891 36.62 26.67 -28.70
CA ASN A 891 37.57 26.94 -27.62
C ASN A 891 37.64 25.78 -26.62
N TYR A 892 36.51 25.14 -26.28
CA TYR A 892 36.52 23.95 -25.42
C TYR A 892 37.18 22.75 -26.06
N ARG A 893 36.91 22.48 -27.34
CA ARG A 893 37.58 21.38 -28.07
C ARG A 893 39.09 21.56 -28.04
N ASN A 894 39.56 22.77 -28.34
CA ASN A 894 40.99 23.12 -28.32
C ASN A 894 41.57 22.96 -26.91
N PHE A 895 40.87 23.43 -25.88
CA PHE A 895 41.27 23.28 -24.49
C PHE A 895 41.40 21.81 -24.07
N PHE A 896 40.36 20.99 -24.25
CA PHE A 896 40.39 19.58 -23.83
C PHE A 896 41.37 18.75 -24.67
N ASN A 897 41.61 19.12 -25.94
CA ASN A 897 42.69 18.54 -26.74
C ASN A 897 44.07 18.85 -26.14
N ALA A 898 44.33 20.11 -25.76
CA ALA A 898 45.59 20.49 -25.12
C ALA A 898 45.81 19.73 -23.80
N VAL A 899 44.74 19.53 -23.03
CA VAL A 899 44.75 18.78 -21.76
C VAL A 899 45.05 17.31 -22.00
N ASN A 900 44.42 16.69 -23.00
CA ASN A 900 44.74 15.31 -23.40
C ASN A 900 46.22 15.15 -23.75
N SER A 901 46.79 16.07 -24.53
CA SER A 901 48.22 16.03 -24.86
C SER A 901 49.11 16.08 -23.62
N VAL A 902 48.78 16.90 -22.62
CA VAL A 902 49.55 16.96 -21.37
C VAL A 902 49.36 15.70 -20.50
N LEU A 903 48.15 15.17 -20.41
CA LEU A 903 47.85 13.93 -19.67
C LEU A 903 48.47 12.68 -20.34
N GLU A 904 48.80 12.74 -21.63
CA GLU A 904 49.53 11.69 -22.36
C GLU A 904 51.05 11.78 -22.21
N GLU A 905 51.61 12.98 -22.08
CA GLU A 905 53.06 13.19 -21.85
C GLU A 905 53.50 12.82 -20.42
N TYR A 906 52.66 13.04 -19.42
CA TYR A 906 52.85 12.63 -18.01
C TYR A 906 52.38 11.20 -17.77
#